data_AF-A0A520T0R4-F1
#
_entry.id   AF-A0A520T0R4-F1
#
_cell.length_a   1.000
_cell.length_b   1.000
_cell.length_c   1.000
_cell.angle_alpha   90.00
_cell.angle_beta   90.00
_cell.angle_gamma   90.00
#
_symmetry.space_group_name_H-M   'P 1'
#
loop_
_entity.id
_entity.type
_entity.pdbx_description
1 polymer ?
#
loop_
_entity_poly.entity_id
_entity_poly.type
_entity_poly.pdbx_seq_one_letter_code
_entity_poly.pdbx_strand_id
1 'polypeptide(L)'
;MKLFSNRLLHEKSPYLLQHAHNPVDWYPWGEEAFEYARTENKPIFLSIGYSTCHWCHVMERESFEDPAIGKLLNEAFVCIKVDREERPDIDQIYMTVCQMMNGQGGWPLSIFLTPDQQPFHAATYIPPSQRYGRIGLTELVPRIAEMWQVEQRKLIESAEKITDHLISHQLHSGAEPEAISGSHLEEYAVECMHHVDQEWGGFGKAPKFPNSHRLLFLLRSGKQQGIEMALHSLERMRLGGLYDQVGFGFHRYSTDRSWLVPHFEKMLYDQALLVMAYLEAFQRTKDPFFRMIVKEVLTYVMRDMRDEKGGFYTAEDADSEGEEGLFYLWRREELHTLAGSSAEWLIELWNMEEVGNFRDESTGQKTGRNIPFLRHRLSDEDQHRLNDIRLVLFEEREKRIHPLKDKKVLTDWNGLMIAAFASAGRVLNDESFVEAAEEAAAFILTTLMGGGHSFHRWCDGEASFDSTLEDHAYTIHGLLSLYDATLKPFYLEEAIRLAERLESVFKDEAQGGYYMTNASSALLVRPKELYDGALPSGNSVHLDNLFRLARFTGDPAWQEVAAGLSRIYESVIPDNPLSYMQAILAFQGVMEDPVELIVCGEKDQTETVEILTWLHTHRRPHELLIHKTLATTETWNRLAPYTKENRAINGAPTVYICRSFQCMKPIHSLSELIAALSR
;
A
#
# COMPACT_ATOMS: atom_id res chain seq x y z
N MET A 1 -1.06 -38.08 8.28
CA MET A 1 -0.86 -38.37 6.85
C MET A 1 -1.85 -37.48 6.11
N LYS A 2 -1.40 -36.58 5.23
CA LYS A 2 -2.33 -35.70 4.49
C LYS A 2 -3.13 -36.58 3.51
N LEU A 3 -4.46 -36.57 3.64
CA LEU A 3 -5.36 -37.51 2.94
C LEU A 3 -5.69 -37.06 1.51
N PHE A 4 -5.54 -35.77 1.22
CA PHE A 4 -5.84 -35.16 -0.09
C PHE A 4 -4.66 -34.31 -0.58
N SER A 5 -4.53 -34.22 -1.90
CA SER A 5 -3.57 -33.36 -2.59
C SER A 5 -4.19 -32.91 -3.92
N ASN A 6 -4.07 -31.62 -4.22
CA ASN A 6 -4.55 -31.01 -5.47
C ASN A 6 -3.39 -30.26 -6.15
N ARG A 7 -3.69 -29.55 -7.25
CA ARG A 7 -2.66 -28.94 -8.11
C ARG A 7 -1.87 -27.81 -7.44
N LEU A 8 -2.43 -27.19 -6.39
CA LEU A 8 -1.77 -26.09 -5.69
C LEU A 8 -0.48 -26.51 -4.98
N LEU A 9 -0.20 -27.81 -4.83
CA LEU A 9 1.07 -28.30 -4.25
C LEU A 9 2.31 -27.90 -5.06
N HIS A 10 2.12 -27.45 -6.31
CA HIS A 10 3.18 -26.97 -7.20
C HIS A 10 3.34 -25.45 -7.19
N GLU A 11 2.46 -24.71 -6.52
CA GLU A 11 2.50 -23.26 -6.44
C GLU A 11 3.58 -22.77 -5.48
N LYS A 12 3.90 -21.47 -5.56
CA LYS A 12 4.87 -20.81 -4.67
C LYS A 12 4.22 -19.89 -3.65
N SER A 13 3.03 -19.38 -3.94
CA SER A 13 2.28 -18.55 -2.99
C SER A 13 2.02 -19.32 -1.69
N PRO A 14 2.38 -18.76 -0.52
CA PRO A 14 2.01 -19.32 0.77
C PRO A 14 0.50 -19.54 0.90
N TYR A 15 -0.32 -18.63 0.36
CA TYR A 15 -1.78 -18.74 0.36
C TYR A 15 -2.26 -19.97 -0.43
N LEU A 16 -1.76 -20.17 -1.66
CA LEU A 16 -2.17 -21.31 -2.48
C LEU A 16 -1.69 -22.64 -1.87
N LEU A 17 -0.45 -22.67 -1.36
CA LEU A 17 0.12 -23.84 -0.72
C LEU A 17 -0.63 -24.28 0.55
N GLN A 18 -1.22 -23.33 1.28
CA GLN A 18 -2.07 -23.62 2.43
C GLN A 18 -3.26 -24.51 2.03
N HIS A 19 -3.83 -24.26 0.85
CA HIS A 19 -4.99 -24.99 0.34
C HIS A 19 -4.65 -26.28 -0.45
N ALA A 20 -3.36 -26.61 -0.60
CA ALA A 20 -2.88 -27.71 -1.44
C ALA A 20 -3.34 -29.12 -1.01
N HIS A 21 -3.85 -29.24 0.22
CA HIS A 21 -4.28 -30.51 0.82
C HIS A 21 -5.74 -30.53 1.26
N ASN A 22 -6.51 -29.53 0.82
CA ASN A 22 -7.94 -29.50 1.06
C ASN A 22 -8.65 -30.59 0.23
N PRO A 23 -9.75 -31.18 0.73
CA PRO A 23 -10.62 -32.07 -0.04
C PRO A 23 -11.18 -31.47 -1.33
N VAL A 24 -11.30 -30.14 -1.41
CA VAL A 24 -11.64 -29.43 -2.65
C VAL A 24 -10.50 -29.59 -3.68
N ASP A 25 -10.81 -30.01 -4.89
CA ASP A 25 -9.85 -30.17 -5.99
C ASP A 25 -9.53 -28.81 -6.62
N TRP A 26 -8.68 -28.04 -5.95
CA TRP A 26 -8.29 -26.72 -6.39
C TRP A 26 -7.34 -26.75 -7.60
N TYR A 27 -7.65 -25.88 -8.56
CA TYR A 27 -6.76 -25.48 -9.64
C TYR A 27 -6.21 -24.08 -9.36
N PRO A 28 -4.96 -23.79 -9.78
CA PRO A 28 -4.53 -22.42 -9.96
C PRO A 28 -5.30 -21.78 -11.14
N TRP A 29 -5.31 -20.45 -11.22
CA TRP A 29 -5.89 -19.76 -12.36
C TRP A 29 -5.05 -19.99 -13.62
N GLY A 30 -5.62 -20.65 -14.61
CA GLY A 30 -4.94 -20.90 -15.88
C GLY A 30 -5.74 -21.76 -16.86
N GLU A 31 -5.19 -21.89 -18.07
CA GLU A 31 -5.87 -22.53 -19.21
C GLU A 31 -6.25 -23.99 -18.95
N GLU A 32 -5.49 -24.72 -18.13
CA GLU A 32 -5.85 -26.09 -17.73
C GLU A 32 -7.23 -26.14 -17.06
N ALA A 33 -7.51 -25.20 -16.14
CA ALA A 33 -8.77 -25.15 -15.42
C ALA A 33 -9.93 -24.74 -16.34
N PHE A 34 -9.70 -23.77 -17.23
CA PHE A 34 -10.73 -23.28 -18.15
C PHE A 34 -11.09 -24.32 -19.20
N GLU A 35 -10.10 -24.99 -19.76
CA GLU A 35 -10.35 -26.03 -20.76
C GLU A 35 -11.03 -27.25 -20.14
N TYR A 36 -10.67 -27.60 -18.91
CA TYR A 36 -11.39 -28.62 -18.15
C TYR A 36 -12.85 -28.21 -17.87
N ALA A 37 -13.09 -26.96 -17.47
CA ALA A 37 -14.45 -26.44 -17.26
C ALA A 37 -15.30 -26.46 -18.55
N ARG A 38 -14.70 -26.12 -19.69
CA ARG A 38 -15.35 -26.19 -21.01
C ARG A 38 -15.66 -27.64 -21.42
N THR A 39 -14.70 -28.54 -21.28
CA THR A 39 -14.84 -29.95 -21.65
C THR A 39 -15.91 -30.65 -20.83
N GLU A 40 -15.91 -30.43 -19.51
CA GLU A 40 -16.88 -31.03 -18.59
C GLU A 40 -18.22 -30.28 -18.55
N ASN A 41 -18.33 -29.14 -19.24
CA ASN A 41 -19.47 -28.22 -19.18
C ASN A 41 -19.88 -27.89 -17.73
N LYS A 42 -18.88 -27.57 -16.90
CA LYS A 42 -19.07 -27.22 -15.48
C LYS A 42 -18.81 -25.73 -15.24
N PRO A 43 -19.64 -25.06 -14.42
CA PRO A 43 -19.33 -23.71 -13.98
C PRO A 43 -18.08 -23.73 -13.09
N ILE A 44 -17.47 -22.55 -12.93
CA ILE A 44 -16.28 -22.37 -12.11
C ILE A 44 -16.69 -21.77 -10.76
N PHE A 45 -16.13 -22.31 -9.68
CA PHE A 45 -16.12 -21.67 -8.37
C PHE A 45 -14.75 -21.03 -8.15
N LEU A 46 -14.66 -19.71 -8.29
CA LEU A 46 -13.45 -18.93 -8.07
C LEU A 46 -13.43 -18.41 -6.63
N SER A 47 -12.39 -18.75 -5.87
CA SER A 47 -12.15 -18.22 -4.54
C SER A 47 -10.84 -17.43 -4.52
N ILE A 48 -10.94 -16.14 -4.20
CA ILE A 48 -9.80 -15.21 -4.13
C ILE A 48 -9.55 -14.79 -2.68
N GLY A 49 -8.28 -14.79 -2.27
CA GLY A 49 -7.84 -14.34 -0.95
C GLY A 49 -6.33 -14.16 -0.91
N TYR A 50 -5.76 -14.10 0.29
CA TYR A 50 -4.32 -13.92 0.56
C TYR A 50 -3.99 -14.54 1.92
N SER A 51 -2.71 -14.80 2.16
CA SER A 51 -2.21 -15.64 3.25
C SER A 51 -2.47 -15.08 4.65
N THR A 52 -2.60 -13.76 4.79
CA THR A 52 -2.78 -13.08 6.10
C THR A 52 -4.23 -12.74 6.42
N CYS A 53 -5.16 -13.18 5.57
CA CYS A 53 -6.58 -12.92 5.68
C CYS A 53 -7.27 -13.83 6.71
N HIS A 54 -7.65 -13.29 7.87
CA HIS A 54 -8.35 -14.05 8.92
C HIS A 54 -9.62 -14.77 8.41
N TRP A 55 -10.53 -14.05 7.76
CA TRP A 55 -11.78 -14.65 7.24
C TRP A 55 -11.56 -15.70 6.15
N CYS A 56 -10.42 -15.66 5.46
CA CYS A 56 -10.04 -16.69 4.49
C CYS A 56 -9.66 -17.99 5.21
N HIS A 57 -8.93 -17.90 6.33
CA HIS A 57 -8.62 -19.02 7.21
C HIS A 57 -9.87 -19.62 7.87
N VAL A 58 -10.77 -18.76 8.34
CA VAL A 58 -12.05 -19.21 8.93
C VAL A 58 -12.86 -20.01 7.89
N MET A 59 -13.02 -19.47 6.68
CA MET A 59 -13.75 -20.18 5.62
C MET A 59 -13.07 -21.49 5.20
N GLU A 60 -11.74 -21.52 5.18
CA GLU A 60 -11.00 -22.76 4.94
C GLU A 60 -11.32 -23.84 5.97
N ARG A 61 -11.07 -23.55 7.24
CA ARG A 61 -11.22 -24.55 8.32
C ARG A 61 -12.65 -25.02 8.48
N GLU A 62 -13.61 -24.10 8.35
CA GLU A 62 -15.02 -24.44 8.51
C GLU A 62 -15.63 -25.13 7.28
N SER A 63 -15.09 -24.89 6.08
CA SER A 63 -15.72 -25.33 4.83
C SER A 63 -14.81 -26.13 3.91
N PHE A 64 -13.64 -25.61 3.54
CA PHE A 64 -12.81 -26.24 2.52
C PHE A 64 -12.04 -27.46 3.02
N GLU A 65 -11.84 -27.59 4.33
CA GLU A 65 -11.28 -28.79 4.97
C GLU A 65 -12.31 -29.92 5.18
N ASP A 66 -13.62 -29.64 5.06
CA ASP A 66 -14.68 -30.63 5.23
C ASP A 66 -14.82 -31.51 3.97
N PRO A 67 -14.60 -32.84 4.04
CA PRO A 67 -14.72 -33.72 2.88
C PRO A 67 -16.12 -33.75 2.25
N ALA A 68 -17.19 -33.50 3.01
CA ALA A 68 -18.55 -33.45 2.49
C ALA A 68 -18.79 -32.20 1.63
N ILE A 69 -18.32 -31.04 2.09
CA ILE A 69 -18.37 -29.79 1.31
C ILE A 69 -17.44 -29.87 0.11
N GLY A 70 -16.23 -30.40 0.29
CA GLY A 70 -15.29 -30.64 -0.81
C GLY A 70 -15.89 -31.50 -1.92
N LYS A 71 -16.59 -32.57 -1.55
CA LYS A 71 -17.32 -33.40 -2.52
C LYS A 71 -18.41 -32.63 -3.26
N LEU A 72 -19.25 -31.85 -2.55
CA LEU A 72 -20.30 -31.03 -3.16
C LEU A 72 -19.72 -30.04 -4.19
N LEU A 73 -18.63 -29.35 -3.82
CA LEU A 73 -17.96 -28.41 -4.70
C LEU A 73 -17.37 -29.08 -5.94
N ASN A 74 -16.62 -30.18 -5.78
CA ASN A 74 -15.98 -30.89 -6.89
C ASN A 74 -16.98 -31.53 -7.87
N GLU A 75 -18.14 -31.96 -7.37
CA GLU A 75 -19.22 -32.48 -8.23
C GLU A 75 -19.83 -31.36 -9.08
N ALA A 76 -20.07 -30.18 -8.48
CA ALA A 76 -20.78 -29.08 -9.12
C ALA A 76 -19.89 -28.16 -9.97
N PHE A 77 -18.62 -27.98 -9.61
CA PHE A 77 -17.76 -26.92 -10.17
C PHE A 77 -16.36 -27.42 -10.54
N VAL A 78 -15.69 -26.66 -11.41
CA VAL A 78 -14.23 -26.58 -11.41
C VAL A 78 -13.82 -25.51 -10.40
N CYS A 79 -13.09 -25.90 -9.36
CA CYS A 79 -12.73 -25.01 -8.26
C CYS A 79 -11.37 -24.36 -8.52
N ILE A 80 -11.33 -23.02 -8.56
CA ILE A 80 -10.11 -22.24 -8.82
C ILE A 80 -9.78 -21.39 -7.58
N LYS A 81 -8.52 -21.43 -7.17
CA LYS A 81 -7.99 -20.63 -6.06
C LYS A 81 -7.00 -19.59 -6.58
N VAL A 82 -7.13 -18.34 -6.13
CA VAL A 82 -6.27 -17.23 -6.55
C VAL A 82 -5.74 -16.47 -5.34
N ASP A 83 -4.44 -16.25 -5.33
CA ASP A 83 -3.81 -15.27 -4.44
C ASP A 83 -3.93 -13.88 -5.07
N ARG A 84 -4.65 -12.98 -4.42
CA ARG A 84 -4.82 -11.59 -4.90
C ARG A 84 -3.51 -10.81 -4.94
N GLU A 85 -2.52 -11.21 -4.15
CA GLU A 85 -1.21 -10.57 -4.11
C GLU A 85 -0.33 -11.00 -5.29
N GLU A 86 -0.56 -12.17 -5.88
CA GLU A 86 0.14 -12.58 -7.11
C GLU A 86 -0.64 -12.17 -8.37
N ARG A 87 -1.98 -12.10 -8.26
CA ARG A 87 -2.90 -11.76 -9.36
C ARG A 87 -3.88 -10.65 -8.98
N PRO A 88 -3.36 -9.44 -8.69
CA PRO A 88 -4.20 -8.30 -8.35
C PRO A 88 -5.09 -7.86 -9.54
N ASP A 89 -4.67 -8.19 -10.76
CA ASP A 89 -5.44 -8.02 -12.00
C ASP A 89 -6.76 -8.80 -12.00
N ILE A 90 -6.74 -10.06 -11.55
CA ILE A 90 -7.93 -10.89 -11.41
C ILE A 90 -8.79 -10.40 -10.25
N ASP A 91 -8.16 -10.15 -9.11
CA ASP A 91 -8.83 -9.68 -7.89
C ASP A 91 -9.66 -8.42 -8.17
N GLN A 92 -9.09 -7.44 -8.86
CA GLN A 92 -9.75 -6.19 -9.16
C GLN A 92 -11.01 -6.38 -10.03
N ILE A 93 -10.91 -7.15 -11.12
CA ILE A 93 -12.06 -7.44 -12.01
C ILE A 93 -13.24 -7.97 -11.20
N TYR A 94 -12.99 -9.00 -10.39
CA TYR A 94 -14.07 -9.69 -9.69
C TYR A 94 -14.51 -9.00 -8.40
N MET A 95 -13.64 -8.19 -7.78
CA MET A 95 -14.03 -7.31 -6.68
C MET A 95 -15.02 -6.25 -7.18
N THR A 96 -14.75 -5.63 -8.34
CA THR A 96 -15.69 -4.69 -8.98
C THR A 96 -17.03 -5.37 -9.26
N VAL A 97 -17.02 -6.59 -9.78
CA VAL A 97 -18.25 -7.38 -10.00
C VAL A 97 -19.02 -7.60 -8.68
N CYS A 98 -18.33 -8.00 -7.61
CA CYS A 98 -18.98 -8.18 -6.31
C CYS A 98 -19.60 -6.89 -5.78
N GLN A 99 -18.88 -5.76 -5.88
CA GLN A 99 -19.38 -4.46 -5.46
C GLN A 99 -20.59 -4.01 -6.30
N MET A 100 -20.56 -4.22 -7.62
CA MET A 100 -21.71 -3.94 -8.50
C MET A 100 -22.95 -4.76 -8.13
N MET A 101 -22.77 -6.04 -7.78
CA MET A 101 -23.89 -6.94 -7.45
C MET A 101 -24.42 -6.73 -6.04
N ASN A 102 -23.53 -6.51 -5.06
CA ASN A 102 -23.86 -6.55 -3.64
C ASN A 102 -23.78 -5.17 -2.94
N GLY A 103 -23.32 -4.13 -3.64
CA GLY A 103 -23.04 -2.79 -3.09
C GLY A 103 -21.76 -2.70 -2.25
N GLN A 104 -21.16 -3.83 -1.89
CA GLN A 104 -19.94 -3.94 -1.10
C GLN A 104 -19.13 -5.18 -1.54
N GLY A 105 -17.86 -5.21 -1.17
CA GLY A 105 -16.95 -6.31 -1.43
C GLY A 105 -16.04 -6.59 -0.24
N GLY A 106 -15.22 -7.62 -0.35
CA GLY A 106 -14.27 -8.02 0.68
C GLY A 106 -13.77 -9.45 0.46
N TRP A 107 -12.75 -9.82 1.24
CA TRP A 107 -12.17 -11.16 1.19
C TRP A 107 -12.62 -12.00 2.39
N PRO A 108 -12.76 -13.33 2.25
CA PRO A 108 -12.59 -14.11 1.02
C PRO A 108 -13.64 -13.74 -0.03
N LEU A 109 -13.22 -13.68 -1.29
CA LEU A 109 -14.10 -13.35 -2.41
C LEU A 109 -14.50 -14.64 -3.12
N SER A 110 -15.80 -14.88 -3.25
CA SER A 110 -16.39 -16.12 -3.80
C SER A 110 -17.23 -15.80 -5.04
N ILE A 111 -16.76 -16.21 -6.21
CA ILE A 111 -17.37 -15.87 -7.49
C ILE A 111 -17.74 -17.14 -8.25
N PHE A 112 -18.89 -17.12 -8.90
CA PHE A 112 -19.36 -18.22 -9.73
C PHE A 112 -19.36 -17.77 -11.18
N LEU A 113 -18.58 -18.46 -12.01
CA LEU A 113 -18.32 -18.09 -13.40
C LEU A 113 -18.82 -19.16 -14.37
N THR A 114 -19.14 -18.74 -15.59
CA THR A 114 -19.23 -19.64 -16.73
C THR A 114 -17.84 -20.22 -17.05
N PRO A 115 -17.75 -21.32 -17.84
CA PRO A 115 -16.47 -21.82 -18.36
C PRO A 115 -15.63 -20.76 -19.10
N ASP A 116 -16.30 -19.75 -19.68
CA ASP A 116 -15.68 -18.62 -20.38
C ASP A 116 -15.38 -17.44 -19.43
N GLN A 117 -15.28 -17.71 -18.13
CA GLN A 117 -14.86 -16.76 -17.08
C GLN A 117 -15.85 -15.61 -16.81
N GLN A 118 -17.05 -15.63 -17.39
CA GLN A 118 -18.04 -14.58 -17.17
C GLN A 118 -18.78 -14.79 -15.84
N PRO A 119 -18.85 -13.78 -14.95
CA PRO A 119 -19.46 -13.94 -13.65
C PRO A 119 -20.99 -13.89 -13.71
N PHE A 120 -21.65 -14.79 -12.98
CA PHE A 120 -23.12 -14.79 -12.82
C PHE A 120 -23.58 -14.72 -11.36
N HIS A 121 -22.69 -14.95 -10.39
CA HIS A 121 -22.97 -14.77 -8.97
C HIS A 121 -21.70 -14.38 -8.20
N ALA A 122 -21.85 -13.58 -7.14
CA ALA A 122 -20.74 -13.12 -6.31
C ALA A 122 -21.16 -13.02 -4.84
N ALA A 123 -20.26 -13.43 -3.96
CA ALA A 123 -20.39 -13.34 -2.51
C ALA A 123 -19.00 -13.11 -1.89
N THR A 124 -18.97 -12.81 -0.59
CA THR A 124 -17.72 -12.79 0.18
C THR A 124 -17.56 -14.12 0.94
N TYR A 125 -17.61 -14.09 2.27
CA TYR A 125 -17.64 -15.29 3.11
C TYR A 125 -18.99 -16.00 3.00
N ILE A 126 -18.93 -17.32 2.77
CA ILE A 126 -20.09 -18.22 2.72
C ILE A 126 -19.93 -19.27 3.84
N PRO A 127 -20.83 -19.34 4.83
CA PRO A 127 -20.72 -20.32 5.91
C PRO A 127 -20.93 -21.75 5.40
N PRO A 128 -20.49 -22.79 6.14
CA PRO A 128 -20.70 -24.18 5.74
C PRO A 128 -22.19 -24.52 5.59
N SER A 129 -23.01 -24.08 6.55
CA SER A 129 -24.47 -24.25 6.57
C SER A 129 -25.17 -22.92 6.84
N GLN A 130 -26.45 -22.80 6.47
CA GLN A 130 -27.24 -21.60 6.73
C GLN A 130 -27.14 -21.10 8.18
N ARG A 131 -26.64 -19.88 8.37
CA ARG A 131 -26.49 -19.22 9.68
C ARG A 131 -26.71 -17.72 9.54
N TYR A 132 -27.32 -17.11 10.56
CA TYR A 132 -27.54 -15.65 10.65
C TYR A 132 -28.19 -15.04 9.39
N GLY A 133 -29.12 -15.76 8.76
CA GLY A 133 -29.81 -15.30 7.53
C GLY A 133 -28.98 -15.39 6.25
N ARG A 134 -27.75 -15.91 6.30
CA ARG A 134 -26.92 -16.19 5.13
C ARG A 134 -27.07 -17.64 4.71
N ILE A 135 -27.23 -17.89 3.41
CA ILE A 135 -27.22 -19.23 2.84
C ILE A 135 -25.82 -19.86 3.01
N GLY A 136 -25.74 -21.14 3.35
CA GLY A 136 -24.47 -21.85 3.45
C GLY A 136 -24.10 -22.58 2.17
N LEU A 137 -22.88 -23.08 2.10
CA LEU A 137 -22.39 -23.87 0.96
C LEU A 137 -23.22 -25.14 0.76
N THR A 138 -23.68 -25.79 1.84
CA THR A 138 -24.54 -26.98 1.76
C THR A 138 -25.87 -26.75 1.05
N GLU A 139 -26.39 -25.52 1.08
CA GLU A 139 -27.65 -25.15 0.38
C GLU A 139 -27.38 -24.47 -0.97
N LEU A 140 -26.36 -23.61 -1.04
CA LEU A 140 -26.06 -22.79 -2.21
C LEU A 140 -25.52 -23.64 -3.37
N VAL A 141 -24.60 -24.56 -3.09
CA VAL A 141 -23.93 -25.37 -4.12
C VAL A 141 -24.93 -26.22 -4.91
N PRO A 142 -25.82 -27.02 -4.29
CA PRO A 142 -26.82 -27.80 -5.02
C PRO A 142 -27.76 -26.92 -5.86
N ARG A 143 -28.14 -25.75 -5.35
CA ARG A 143 -29.04 -24.82 -6.03
C ARG A 143 -28.41 -24.25 -7.31
N ILE A 144 -27.15 -23.84 -7.24
CA ILE A 144 -26.42 -23.34 -8.43
C ILE A 144 -26.20 -24.47 -9.43
N ALA A 145 -25.85 -25.68 -8.97
CA ALA A 145 -25.68 -26.83 -9.84
C ALA A 145 -26.98 -27.19 -10.59
N GLU A 146 -28.12 -27.19 -9.91
CA GLU A 146 -29.43 -27.41 -10.53
C GLU A 146 -29.76 -26.31 -11.56
N MET A 147 -29.55 -25.04 -11.20
CA MET A 147 -29.75 -23.92 -12.13
C MET A 147 -28.85 -24.02 -13.37
N TRP A 148 -27.61 -24.49 -13.23
CA TRP A 148 -26.72 -24.72 -14.37
C TRP A 148 -27.23 -25.82 -15.30
N GLN A 149 -27.80 -26.90 -14.76
CA GLN A 149 -28.33 -28.01 -15.56
C GLN A 149 -29.67 -27.68 -16.23
N VAL A 150 -30.56 -26.96 -15.55
CA VAL A 150 -31.94 -26.73 -15.99
C VAL A 150 -32.11 -25.37 -16.68
N GLU A 151 -31.39 -24.34 -16.23
CA GLU A 151 -31.55 -22.94 -16.66
C GLU A 151 -30.25 -22.32 -17.20
N GLN A 152 -29.33 -23.15 -17.74
CA GLN A 152 -28.00 -22.73 -18.22
C GLN A 152 -28.04 -21.45 -19.06
N ARG A 153 -28.95 -21.40 -20.03
CA ARG A 153 -29.09 -20.25 -20.94
C ARG A 153 -29.38 -18.94 -20.19
N LYS A 154 -30.21 -18.97 -19.14
CA LYS A 154 -30.51 -17.77 -18.36
C LYS A 154 -29.30 -17.30 -17.55
N LEU A 155 -28.50 -18.23 -17.04
CA LEU A 155 -27.25 -17.91 -16.34
C LEU A 155 -26.24 -17.26 -17.28
N ILE A 156 -26.08 -17.79 -18.50
CA ILE A 156 -25.22 -17.22 -19.53
C ILE A 156 -25.71 -15.81 -19.92
N GLU A 157 -26.99 -15.64 -20.21
CA GLU A 157 -27.57 -14.32 -20.53
C GLU A 157 -27.41 -13.31 -19.36
N SER A 158 -27.40 -13.79 -18.11
CA SER A 158 -27.10 -12.95 -16.95
C SER A 158 -25.62 -12.59 -16.88
N ALA A 159 -24.72 -13.54 -17.18
CA ALA A 159 -23.29 -13.35 -17.17
C ALA A 159 -22.82 -12.36 -18.26
N GLU A 160 -23.40 -12.47 -19.46
CA GLU A 160 -23.18 -11.53 -20.56
C GLU A 160 -23.55 -10.10 -20.15
N LYS A 161 -24.73 -9.90 -19.52
CA LYS A 161 -25.17 -8.57 -19.06
C LYS A 161 -24.24 -7.98 -18.00
N ILE A 162 -23.76 -8.80 -17.06
CA ILE A 162 -22.82 -8.34 -16.03
C ILE A 162 -21.49 -7.95 -16.68
N THR A 163 -21.01 -8.76 -17.63
CA THR A 163 -19.78 -8.50 -18.39
C THR A 163 -19.88 -7.23 -19.22
N ASP A 164 -20.97 -7.04 -19.96
CA ASP A 164 -21.22 -5.83 -20.74
C ASP A 164 -21.25 -4.58 -19.86
N HIS A 165 -21.88 -4.69 -18.68
CA HIS A 165 -21.90 -3.59 -17.73
C HIS A 165 -20.50 -3.29 -17.19
N LEU A 166 -19.71 -4.30 -16.84
CA LEU A 166 -18.32 -4.15 -16.38
C LEU A 166 -17.45 -3.46 -17.44
N ILE A 167 -17.55 -3.88 -18.71
CA ILE A 167 -16.84 -3.23 -19.83
C ILE A 167 -17.30 -1.78 -19.96
N SER A 168 -18.61 -1.52 -19.93
CA SER A 168 -19.13 -0.16 -20.04
C SER A 168 -18.70 0.73 -18.87
N HIS A 169 -18.62 0.20 -17.64
CA HIS A 169 -18.25 0.95 -16.44
C HIS A 169 -16.81 1.50 -16.53
N GLN A 170 -15.89 0.77 -17.18
CA GLN A 170 -14.53 1.26 -17.40
C GLN A 170 -14.43 2.39 -18.43
N LEU A 171 -15.42 2.50 -19.32
CA LEU A 171 -15.39 3.41 -20.46
C LEU A 171 -16.00 4.79 -20.16
N HIS A 172 -16.49 5.04 -18.94
CA HIS A 172 -17.30 6.22 -18.63
C HIS A 172 -16.84 7.00 -17.38
N SER A 173 -16.26 8.18 -17.62
CA SER A 173 -16.76 9.40 -16.96
C SER A 173 -17.24 10.32 -18.09
N GLY A 174 -18.55 10.31 -18.34
CA GLY A 174 -19.17 11.17 -19.36
C GLY A 174 -19.28 12.64 -18.92
N ALA A 175 -18.69 12.99 -17.78
CA ALA A 175 -18.64 14.36 -17.27
C ALA A 175 -17.59 15.16 -18.05
N GLU A 176 -17.91 16.41 -18.36
CA GLU A 176 -16.90 17.32 -18.90
C GLU A 176 -15.83 17.57 -17.82
N PRO A 177 -14.53 17.47 -18.15
CA PRO A 177 -13.47 17.73 -17.20
C PRO A 177 -13.58 19.14 -16.61
N GLU A 178 -13.58 19.24 -15.29
CA GLU A 178 -13.49 20.51 -14.58
C GLU A 178 -12.09 20.69 -14.01
N ALA A 179 -11.39 21.73 -14.45
CA ALA A 179 -10.03 22.01 -14.01
C ALA A 179 -9.96 22.15 -12.48
N ILE A 180 -9.15 21.32 -11.83
CA ILE A 180 -8.93 21.45 -10.39
C ILE A 180 -8.19 22.77 -10.14
N SER A 181 -8.63 23.53 -9.13
CA SER A 181 -8.11 24.85 -8.81
C SER A 181 -7.82 24.96 -7.32
N GLY A 182 -7.17 26.05 -6.89
CA GLY A 182 -6.90 26.30 -5.47
C GLY A 182 -8.16 26.31 -4.60
N SER A 183 -9.29 26.83 -5.11
CA SER A 183 -10.56 26.81 -4.37
C SER A 183 -11.11 25.39 -4.22
N HIS A 184 -10.98 24.55 -5.24
CA HIS A 184 -11.35 23.13 -5.14
C HIS A 184 -10.54 22.41 -4.05
N LEU A 185 -9.23 22.64 -3.97
CA LEU A 185 -8.41 22.07 -2.89
C LEU A 185 -8.86 22.53 -1.50
N GLU A 186 -9.25 23.80 -1.35
CA GLU A 186 -9.77 24.32 -0.09
C GLU A 186 -11.11 23.70 0.32
N GLU A 187 -11.99 23.43 -0.66
CA GLU A 187 -13.28 22.77 -0.49
C GLU A 187 -13.10 21.29 -0.12
N TYR A 188 -12.25 20.56 -0.85
CA TYR A 188 -11.95 19.17 -0.55
C TYR A 188 -11.28 19.00 0.81
N ALA A 189 -10.47 19.97 1.26
CA ALA A 189 -9.94 19.98 2.63
C ALA A 189 -11.05 20.08 3.67
N VAL A 190 -12.06 20.93 3.43
CA VAL A 190 -13.22 21.06 4.33
C VAL A 190 -14.05 19.78 4.34
N GLU A 191 -14.30 19.19 3.17
CA GLU A 191 -15.02 17.91 3.07
C GLU A 191 -14.27 16.78 3.77
N CYS A 192 -12.95 16.70 3.60
CA CYS A 192 -12.11 15.72 4.27
C CYS A 192 -12.18 15.87 5.80
N MET A 193 -12.10 17.11 6.31
CA MET A 193 -12.25 17.40 7.74
C MET A 193 -13.62 16.98 8.30
N HIS A 194 -14.71 17.11 7.54
CA HIS A 194 -16.04 16.67 7.98
C HIS A 194 -16.14 15.15 8.20
N HIS A 195 -15.27 14.37 7.57
CA HIS A 195 -15.22 12.91 7.72
C HIS A 195 -14.29 12.43 8.83
N VAL A 196 -13.54 13.35 9.45
CA VAL A 196 -12.66 13.02 10.58
C VAL A 196 -13.48 12.75 11.83
N ASP A 197 -13.18 11.64 12.49
CA ASP A 197 -13.66 11.35 13.83
C ASP A 197 -12.96 12.25 14.84
N GLN A 198 -13.65 13.25 15.37
CA GLN A 198 -13.07 14.23 16.30
C GLN A 198 -12.65 13.61 17.64
N GLU A 199 -13.27 12.51 18.05
CA GLU A 199 -13.02 11.88 19.34
C GLU A 199 -11.83 10.92 19.23
N TRP A 200 -11.86 10.02 18.26
CA TRP A 200 -10.89 8.94 18.12
C TRP A 200 -9.87 9.15 16.99
N GLY A 201 -9.96 10.27 16.25
CA GLY A 201 -9.12 10.52 15.08
C GLY A 201 -9.39 9.54 13.93
N GLY A 202 -8.81 9.75 12.76
CA GLY A 202 -9.07 8.94 11.56
C GLY A 202 -10.41 9.23 10.91
N PHE A 203 -10.83 8.37 9.98
CA PHE A 203 -12.01 8.61 9.16
C PHE A 203 -13.08 7.55 9.36
N GLY A 204 -14.34 7.99 9.30
CA GLY A 204 -15.49 7.09 9.31
C GLY A 204 -15.74 6.39 10.66
N LYS A 205 -16.48 5.28 10.60
CA LYS A 205 -16.83 4.43 11.75
C LYS A 205 -16.03 3.12 11.68
N ALA A 206 -16.36 2.16 12.54
CA ALA A 206 -15.84 0.80 12.46
C ALA A 206 -16.33 0.05 11.20
N PRO A 207 -15.49 -0.77 10.53
CA PRO A 207 -14.04 -0.90 10.75
C PRO A 207 -13.27 0.34 10.23
N LYS A 208 -12.13 0.66 10.86
CA LYS A 208 -11.31 1.85 10.54
C LYS A 208 -9.96 1.48 9.95
N PHE A 209 -9.69 2.04 8.78
CA PHE A 209 -8.40 1.96 8.08
C PHE A 209 -7.59 3.26 8.25
N PRO A 210 -6.24 3.20 8.24
CA PRO A 210 -5.40 4.38 8.42
C PRO A 210 -5.61 5.52 7.41
N ASN A 211 -5.90 5.20 6.14
CA ASN A 211 -6.14 6.16 5.04
C ASN A 211 -5.05 7.26 4.95
N SER A 212 -3.77 6.86 4.88
CA SER A 212 -2.62 7.77 4.97
C SER A 212 -2.64 8.93 3.95
N HIS A 213 -3.15 8.71 2.74
CA HIS A 213 -3.26 9.77 1.72
C HIS A 213 -4.21 10.90 2.14
N ARG A 214 -5.29 10.62 2.89
CA ARG A 214 -6.18 11.66 3.44
C ARG A 214 -5.49 12.46 4.55
N LEU A 215 -4.72 11.78 5.39
CA LEU A 215 -3.93 12.43 6.45
C LEU A 215 -2.86 13.34 5.86
N LEU A 216 -2.13 12.86 4.84
CA LEU A 216 -1.14 13.65 4.11
C LEU A 216 -1.76 14.90 3.48
N PHE A 217 -2.94 14.78 2.88
CA PHE A 217 -3.63 15.94 2.30
C PHE A 217 -3.98 16.98 3.37
N LEU A 218 -4.51 16.56 4.51
CA LEU A 218 -4.81 17.47 5.63
C LEU A 218 -3.55 18.14 6.19
N LEU A 219 -2.43 17.40 6.33
CA LEU A 219 -1.12 17.94 6.74
C LEU A 219 -0.56 18.98 5.77
N ARG A 220 -1.01 18.96 4.52
CA ARG A 220 -0.60 19.87 3.44
C ARG A 220 -1.62 20.97 3.13
N SER A 221 -2.87 20.86 3.59
CA SER A 221 -3.99 21.76 3.27
C SER A 221 -3.81 23.24 3.64
N GLY A 222 -2.76 23.61 4.38
CA GLY A 222 -2.53 24.97 4.89
C GLY A 222 -3.54 25.40 5.98
N LYS A 223 -4.59 24.62 6.23
CA LYS A 223 -5.62 24.89 7.25
C LYS A 223 -5.17 24.29 8.58
N GLN A 224 -4.93 25.14 9.56
CA GLN A 224 -4.47 24.74 10.89
C GLN A 224 -5.36 23.67 11.54
N GLN A 225 -6.68 23.79 11.42
CA GLN A 225 -7.63 22.80 11.92
C GLN A 225 -7.45 21.42 11.26
N GLY A 226 -7.22 21.38 9.94
CA GLY A 226 -6.98 20.13 9.21
C GLY A 226 -5.68 19.46 9.64
N ILE A 227 -4.63 20.26 9.81
CA ILE A 227 -3.34 19.80 10.34
C ILE A 227 -3.53 19.18 11.74
N GLU A 228 -4.21 19.87 12.64
CA GLU A 228 -4.49 19.37 14.01
C GLU A 228 -5.29 18.07 14.00
N MET A 229 -6.29 17.95 13.13
CA MET A 229 -7.06 16.72 12.94
C MET A 229 -6.20 15.55 12.45
N ALA A 230 -5.29 15.78 11.51
CA ALA A 230 -4.37 14.76 11.03
C ALA A 230 -3.38 14.33 12.11
N LEU A 231 -2.81 15.28 12.86
CA LEU A 231 -1.90 15.01 13.98
C LEU A 231 -2.59 14.22 15.09
N HIS A 232 -3.82 14.59 15.45
CA HIS A 232 -4.64 13.83 16.40
C HIS A 232 -4.90 12.42 15.90
N SER A 233 -5.25 12.26 14.62
CA SER A 233 -5.48 10.95 14.01
C SER A 233 -4.26 10.02 14.10
N LEU A 234 -3.08 10.53 13.76
CA LEU A 234 -1.82 9.81 13.88
C LEU A 234 -1.54 9.44 15.35
N GLU A 235 -1.68 10.39 16.27
CA GLU A 235 -1.49 10.11 17.69
C GLU A 235 -2.43 9.00 18.20
N ARG A 236 -3.73 9.06 17.88
CA ARG A 236 -4.69 8.04 18.33
C ARG A 236 -4.36 6.66 17.78
N MET A 237 -3.89 6.55 16.53
CA MET A 237 -3.45 5.28 15.95
C MET A 237 -2.22 4.73 16.69
N ARG A 238 -1.21 5.55 17.00
CA ARG A 238 -0.01 5.10 17.74
C ARG A 238 -0.31 4.67 19.17
N LEU A 239 -1.25 5.36 19.83
CA LEU A 239 -1.63 5.06 21.21
C LEU A 239 -2.56 3.85 21.32
N GLY A 240 -3.34 3.57 20.27
CA GLY A 240 -4.26 2.43 20.22
C GLY A 240 -3.58 1.06 20.13
N GLY A 241 -4.41 0.02 20.11
CA GLY A 241 -3.99 -1.35 19.87
C GLY A 241 -3.73 -1.67 18.39
N LEU A 242 -4.03 -0.74 17.47
CA LEU A 242 -3.57 -0.80 16.09
C LEU A 242 -2.03 -0.86 16.00
N TYR A 243 -1.33 -0.25 16.95
CA TYR A 243 0.13 -0.28 17.00
C TYR A 243 0.64 -1.36 17.96
N ASP A 244 1.57 -2.20 17.50
CA ASP A 244 2.22 -3.21 18.34
C ASP A 244 3.18 -2.53 19.34
N GLN A 245 2.71 -2.36 20.59
CA GLN A 245 3.45 -1.68 21.65
C GLN A 245 4.75 -2.41 22.07
N VAL A 246 4.92 -3.69 21.70
CA VAL A 246 6.08 -4.51 22.08
C VAL A 246 7.08 -4.65 20.93
N GLY A 247 6.59 -5.02 19.74
CA GLY A 247 7.41 -5.29 18.56
C GLY A 247 7.49 -4.19 17.53
N PHE A 248 6.71 -3.11 17.68
CA PHE A 248 6.52 -2.06 16.68
C PHE A 248 5.82 -2.53 15.41
N GLY A 249 5.54 -1.57 14.53
CA GLY A 249 4.74 -1.77 13.33
C GLY A 249 3.24 -1.66 13.62
N PHE A 250 2.51 -1.25 12.58
CA PHE A 250 1.06 -1.14 12.61
C PHE A 250 0.39 -2.40 12.10
N HIS A 251 -0.65 -2.84 12.77
CA HIS A 251 -1.62 -3.76 12.21
C HIS A 251 -2.46 -3.05 11.13
N ARG A 252 -3.07 -3.82 10.23
CA ARG A 252 -3.70 -3.29 9.00
C ARG A 252 -4.83 -2.32 9.27
N TYR A 253 -5.78 -2.70 10.13
CA TYR A 253 -6.95 -1.90 10.43
C TYR A 253 -7.56 -2.29 11.77
N SER A 254 -8.45 -1.45 12.30
CA SER A 254 -9.17 -1.71 13.55
C SER A 254 -10.63 -2.08 13.30
N THR A 255 -11.12 -3.09 14.00
CA THR A 255 -12.53 -3.51 13.94
C THR A 255 -13.46 -2.60 14.73
N ASP A 256 -12.90 -1.71 15.57
CA ASP A 256 -13.66 -0.75 16.36
C ASP A 256 -13.30 0.71 16.04
N ARG A 257 -14.10 1.63 16.57
CA ARG A 257 -13.96 3.07 16.32
C ARG A 257 -12.74 3.68 17.04
N SER A 258 -12.31 3.09 18.15
CA SER A 258 -11.32 3.61 19.08
C SER A 258 -9.87 3.17 18.81
N TRP A 259 -9.63 2.42 17.72
CA TRP A 259 -8.31 1.87 17.35
C TRP A 259 -7.79 0.84 18.36
N LEU A 260 -8.66 0.17 19.12
CA LEU A 260 -8.26 -0.73 20.20
C LEU A 260 -8.02 -2.15 19.72
N VAL A 261 -8.95 -2.69 18.94
CA VAL A 261 -8.98 -4.07 18.45
C VAL A 261 -8.53 -4.05 16.99
N PRO A 262 -7.30 -4.49 16.69
CA PRO A 262 -6.85 -4.64 15.31
C PRO A 262 -7.35 -5.95 14.71
N HIS A 263 -7.37 -6.04 13.39
CA HIS A 263 -7.01 -7.29 12.73
C HIS A 263 -5.49 -7.37 12.70
N PHE A 264 -4.93 -8.41 13.30
CA PHE A 264 -3.51 -8.45 13.70
C PHE A 264 -2.52 -8.63 12.53
N GLU A 265 -3.01 -8.75 11.30
CA GLU A 265 -2.21 -8.74 10.09
C GLU A 265 -1.36 -7.47 9.99
N LYS A 266 -0.09 -7.62 9.60
CA LYS A 266 0.80 -6.49 9.32
C LYS A 266 1.24 -6.53 7.87
N MET A 267 0.82 -5.52 7.11
CA MET A 267 1.12 -5.43 5.67
C MET A 267 2.27 -4.44 5.43
N LEU A 268 3.15 -4.76 4.48
CA LEU A 268 4.29 -3.92 4.12
C LEU A 268 3.85 -2.52 3.65
N TYR A 269 2.80 -2.46 2.81
CA TYR A 269 2.33 -1.20 2.26
C TYR A 269 1.73 -0.28 3.34
N ASP A 270 1.06 -0.82 4.36
CA ASP A 270 0.53 -0.01 5.47
C ASP A 270 1.68 0.64 6.25
N GLN A 271 2.77 -0.10 6.48
CA GLN A 271 3.98 0.46 7.09
C GLN A 271 4.54 1.60 6.24
N ALA A 272 4.70 1.40 4.93
CA ALA A 272 5.26 2.40 4.02
C ALA A 272 4.43 3.69 4.00
N LEU A 273 3.11 3.55 3.82
CA LEU A 273 2.20 4.68 3.72
C LEU A 273 2.08 5.45 5.05
N LEU A 274 2.06 4.74 6.18
CA LEU A 274 2.05 5.38 7.51
C LEU A 274 3.37 6.08 7.81
N VAL A 275 4.53 5.50 7.46
CA VAL A 275 5.83 6.15 7.62
C VAL A 275 5.83 7.51 6.92
N MET A 276 5.29 7.63 5.71
CA MET A 276 5.18 8.90 5.01
C MET A 276 4.34 9.93 5.78
N ALA A 277 3.16 9.54 6.29
CA ALA A 277 2.30 10.44 7.07
C ALA A 277 2.95 10.88 8.39
N TYR A 278 3.59 9.96 9.13
CA TYR A 278 4.31 10.28 10.36
C TYR A 278 5.55 11.15 10.11
N LEU A 279 6.25 10.90 9.00
CA LEU A 279 7.43 11.69 8.64
C LEU A 279 7.04 13.13 8.32
N GLU A 280 5.93 13.35 7.60
CA GLU A 280 5.44 14.69 7.34
C GLU A 280 4.88 15.37 8.59
N ALA A 281 4.20 14.63 9.47
CA ALA A 281 3.82 15.14 10.78
C ALA A 281 5.05 15.64 11.56
N PHE A 282 6.15 14.87 11.58
CA PHE A 282 7.43 15.31 12.15
C PHE A 282 7.99 16.55 11.44
N GLN A 283 8.01 16.59 10.10
CA GLN A 283 8.54 17.76 9.38
C GLN A 283 7.75 19.03 9.67
N ARG A 284 6.43 18.93 9.80
CA ARG A 284 5.53 20.04 10.11
C ARG A 284 5.66 20.55 11.54
N THR A 285 5.78 19.65 12.50
CA THR A 285 5.71 19.99 13.94
C THR A 285 7.06 20.04 14.64
N LYS A 286 8.06 19.34 14.09
CA LYS A 286 9.33 18.99 14.73
C LYS A 286 9.18 18.22 16.05
N ASP A 287 8.01 17.63 16.29
CA ASP A 287 7.71 16.88 17.50
C ASP A 287 8.46 15.52 17.50
N PRO A 288 9.35 15.27 18.48
CA PRO A 288 10.10 14.01 18.58
C PRO A 288 9.23 12.75 18.63
N PHE A 289 7.98 12.86 19.07
CA PHE A 289 7.02 11.75 19.10
C PHE A 289 6.85 11.12 17.71
N PHE A 290 6.60 11.92 16.67
CA PHE A 290 6.41 11.39 15.32
C PHE A 290 7.71 10.84 14.72
N ARG A 291 8.86 11.46 15.02
CA ARG A 291 10.17 10.93 14.62
C ARG A 291 10.45 9.56 15.22
N MET A 292 10.12 9.37 16.50
CA MET A 292 10.27 8.09 17.18
C MET A 292 9.47 7.00 16.47
N ILE A 293 8.21 7.27 16.12
CA ILE A 293 7.31 6.30 15.47
C ILE A 293 7.85 5.86 14.11
N VAL A 294 8.35 6.80 13.29
CA VAL A 294 9.00 6.46 12.01
C VAL A 294 10.16 5.50 12.24
N LYS A 295 11.02 5.77 13.22
CA LYS A 295 12.17 4.90 13.54
C LYS A 295 11.72 3.54 14.03
N GLU A 296 10.71 3.47 14.90
CA GLU A 296 10.17 2.21 15.41
C GLU A 296 9.58 1.34 14.29
N VAL A 297 8.79 1.92 13.39
CA VAL A 297 8.20 1.20 12.25
C VAL A 297 9.28 0.69 11.30
N LEU A 298 10.25 1.52 10.92
CA LEU A 298 11.34 1.09 10.04
C LEU A 298 12.27 0.08 10.72
N THR A 299 12.41 0.13 12.05
CA THR A 299 13.12 -0.91 12.82
C THR A 299 12.41 -2.25 12.69
N TYR A 300 11.08 -2.30 12.82
CA TYR A 300 10.29 -3.50 12.57
C TYR A 300 10.48 -4.02 11.15
N VAL A 301 10.36 -3.16 10.13
CA VAL A 301 10.51 -3.59 8.73
C VAL A 301 11.91 -4.15 8.46
N MET A 302 12.97 -3.52 8.96
CA MET A 302 14.34 -4.03 8.80
C MET A 302 14.59 -5.33 9.55
N ARG A 303 14.01 -5.49 10.75
CA ARG A 303 14.21 -6.68 11.60
C ARG A 303 13.45 -7.87 11.07
N ASP A 304 12.18 -7.69 10.71
CA ASP A 304 11.25 -8.79 10.50
C ASP A 304 10.89 -8.98 9.02
N MET A 305 10.87 -7.92 8.22
CA MET A 305 10.32 -7.96 6.86
C MET A 305 11.41 -7.96 5.77
N ARG A 306 12.69 -7.91 6.12
CA ARG A 306 13.77 -7.87 5.13
C ARG A 306 14.13 -9.26 4.60
N ASP A 307 14.22 -9.38 3.28
CA ASP A 307 14.79 -10.52 2.57
C ASP A 307 16.32 -10.42 2.50
N GLU A 308 17.01 -11.56 2.52
CA GLU A 308 18.47 -11.63 2.50
C GLU A 308 19.09 -11.05 1.22
N LYS A 309 18.33 -10.94 0.12
CA LYS A 309 18.78 -10.34 -1.14
C LYS A 309 18.50 -8.84 -1.24
N GLY A 310 17.88 -8.25 -0.22
CA GLY A 310 17.68 -6.80 -0.10
C GLY A 310 16.22 -6.33 -0.25
N GLY A 311 15.33 -7.14 -0.83
CA GLY A 311 13.91 -6.82 -0.90
C GLY A 311 13.19 -6.90 0.45
N PHE A 312 11.90 -6.56 0.46
CA PHE A 312 11.02 -6.68 1.63
C PHE A 312 9.86 -7.62 1.35
N TYR A 313 9.58 -8.49 2.32
CA TYR A 313 8.46 -9.42 2.36
C TYR A 313 7.12 -8.70 2.47
N THR A 314 6.04 -9.34 2.03
CA THR A 314 4.73 -8.69 1.88
C THR A 314 3.98 -8.50 3.19
N ALA A 315 3.93 -9.52 4.06
CA ALA A 315 3.09 -9.47 5.25
C ALA A 315 3.44 -10.49 6.35
N GLU A 316 2.91 -10.24 7.54
CA GLU A 316 2.77 -11.22 8.63
C GLU A 316 1.28 -11.49 8.90
N ASP A 317 0.94 -12.76 9.12
CA ASP A 317 -0.42 -13.25 9.35
C ASP A 317 -1.04 -12.68 10.63
N ALA A 318 -2.36 -12.58 10.65
CA ALA A 318 -3.13 -12.23 11.84
C ALA A 318 -3.18 -13.41 12.84
N ASP A 319 -3.15 -14.64 12.33
CA ASP A 319 -3.27 -15.86 13.14
C ASP A 319 -1.89 -16.43 13.55
N SER A 320 -1.82 -16.93 14.77
CA SER A 320 -0.73 -17.81 15.23
C SER A 320 -1.34 -18.98 15.98
N GLU A 321 -0.90 -20.22 15.69
CA GLU A 321 -1.51 -21.45 16.23
C GLU A 321 -3.01 -21.59 15.93
N GLY A 322 -3.50 -20.91 14.89
CA GLY A 322 -4.91 -20.89 14.51
C GLY A 322 -5.79 -19.96 15.35
N GLU A 323 -5.21 -19.12 16.20
CA GLU A 323 -5.92 -18.10 16.96
C GLU A 323 -5.46 -16.71 16.51
N GLU A 324 -6.42 -15.82 16.22
CA GLU A 324 -6.12 -14.44 15.81
C GLU A 324 -5.47 -13.67 16.97
N GLY A 325 -4.35 -13.01 16.68
CA GLY A 325 -3.67 -12.11 17.62
C GLY A 325 -2.92 -12.79 18.77
N LEU A 326 -2.99 -14.11 18.94
CA LEU A 326 -2.43 -14.84 20.08
C LEU A 326 -0.95 -14.49 20.35
N PHE A 327 -0.14 -14.33 19.31
CA PHE A 327 1.25 -13.90 19.39
C PHE A 327 1.43 -12.54 20.09
N TYR A 328 0.52 -11.59 19.87
CA TYR A 328 0.62 -10.20 20.33
C TYR A 328 -0.03 -9.95 21.70
N LEU A 329 -0.92 -10.85 22.14
CA LEU A 329 -1.75 -10.68 23.33
C LEU A 329 -1.05 -11.14 24.63
N TRP A 330 -1.41 -10.50 25.76
CA TRP A 330 -0.77 -10.76 27.06
C TRP A 330 -1.79 -10.95 28.20
N ARG A 331 -1.47 -11.81 29.15
CA ARG A 331 -2.15 -11.92 30.45
C ARG A 331 -1.42 -11.09 31.51
N ARG A 332 -2.14 -10.64 32.54
CA ARG A 332 -1.54 -9.88 33.64
C ARG A 332 -0.50 -10.70 34.41
N GLU A 333 -0.74 -11.98 34.59
CA GLU A 333 0.17 -12.90 35.28
C GLU A 333 1.53 -13.04 34.58
N GLU A 334 1.54 -12.96 33.25
CA GLU A 334 2.77 -12.93 32.46
C GLU A 334 3.58 -11.68 32.80
N LEU A 335 2.93 -10.51 32.89
CA LEU A 335 3.61 -9.26 33.24
C LEU A 335 4.14 -9.25 34.68
N HIS A 336 3.44 -9.85 35.65
CA HIS A 336 3.97 -10.00 37.01
C HIS A 336 5.28 -10.78 37.06
N THR A 337 5.40 -11.77 36.19
CA THR A 337 6.61 -12.61 36.10
C THR A 337 7.74 -11.87 35.37
N LEU A 338 7.44 -11.18 34.27
CA LEU A 338 8.43 -10.60 33.37
C LEU A 338 8.88 -9.19 33.76
N ALA A 339 7.96 -8.34 34.20
CA ALA A 339 8.25 -6.93 34.55
C ALA A 339 8.61 -6.72 36.03
N GLY A 340 8.50 -7.76 36.86
CA GLY A 340 8.88 -7.72 38.28
C GLY A 340 8.24 -6.55 39.04
N SER A 341 9.06 -5.70 39.65
CA SER A 341 8.59 -4.53 40.42
C SER A 341 7.87 -3.47 39.57
N SER A 342 8.02 -3.51 38.24
CA SER A 342 7.32 -2.60 37.33
C SER A 342 6.01 -3.14 36.78
N ALA A 343 5.60 -4.36 37.16
CA ALA A 343 4.42 -5.01 36.61
C ALA A 343 3.12 -4.21 36.82
N GLU A 344 2.84 -3.73 38.04
CA GLU A 344 1.61 -2.97 38.32
C GLU A 344 1.56 -1.66 37.55
N TRP A 345 2.69 -0.96 37.48
CA TRP A 345 2.81 0.27 36.68
C TRP A 345 2.53 -0.01 35.20
N LEU A 346 3.08 -1.10 34.65
CA LEU A 346 2.89 -1.44 33.24
C LEU A 346 1.46 -1.89 32.94
N ILE A 347 0.84 -2.65 33.84
CA ILE A 347 -0.56 -3.07 33.75
C ILE A 347 -1.49 -1.86 33.71
N GLU A 348 -1.26 -0.87 34.58
CA GLU A 348 -2.02 0.38 34.59
C GLU A 348 -1.78 1.18 33.31
N LEU A 349 -0.51 1.30 32.90
CA LEU A 349 -0.11 2.03 31.70
C LEU A 349 -0.78 1.49 30.44
N TRP A 350 -0.79 0.16 30.29
CA TRP A 350 -1.37 -0.55 29.14
C TRP A 350 -2.84 -0.91 29.29
N ASN A 351 -3.50 -0.46 30.37
CA ASN A 351 -4.93 -0.62 30.57
C ASN A 351 -5.37 -2.09 30.53
N MET A 352 -4.58 -2.96 31.15
CA MET A 352 -4.86 -4.39 31.17
C MET A 352 -5.94 -4.74 32.19
N GLU A 353 -6.96 -5.46 31.75
CA GLU A 353 -8.04 -5.98 32.58
C GLU A 353 -7.71 -7.40 33.07
N GLU A 354 -8.14 -7.73 34.29
CA GLU A 354 -8.00 -9.10 34.86
C GLU A 354 -8.74 -10.14 34.01
N VAL A 355 -9.91 -9.78 33.49
CA VAL A 355 -10.72 -10.64 32.60
C VAL A 355 -10.31 -10.54 31.12
N GLY A 356 -9.27 -9.77 30.80
CA GLY A 356 -8.87 -9.44 29.43
C GLY A 356 -9.72 -8.34 28.78
N ASN A 357 -9.09 -7.53 27.94
CA ASN A 357 -9.73 -6.49 27.12
C ASN A 357 -9.97 -6.93 25.67
N PHE A 358 -9.46 -8.09 25.24
CA PHE A 358 -9.70 -8.65 23.91
C PHE A 358 -10.90 -9.60 23.89
N ARG A 359 -11.72 -9.47 22.85
CA ARG A 359 -12.78 -10.42 22.50
C ARG A 359 -12.46 -11.02 21.15
N ASP A 360 -12.42 -12.34 21.09
CA ASP A 360 -12.27 -13.05 19.83
C ASP A 360 -13.49 -12.79 18.93
N GLU A 361 -13.27 -12.38 17.68
CA GLU A 361 -14.37 -11.94 16.79
C GLU A 361 -15.26 -13.12 16.37
N SER A 362 -14.66 -14.29 16.15
CA SER A 362 -15.38 -15.49 15.70
C SER A 362 -16.36 -16.02 16.77
N THR A 363 -15.98 -15.95 18.04
CA THR A 363 -16.76 -16.47 19.18
C THR A 363 -17.49 -15.38 19.98
N GLY A 364 -17.05 -14.13 19.89
CA GLY A 364 -17.52 -13.00 20.70
C GLY A 364 -17.11 -13.03 22.18
N GLN A 365 -16.28 -14.00 22.58
CA GLN A 365 -15.94 -14.26 23.98
C GLN A 365 -14.64 -13.56 24.39
N LYS A 366 -14.55 -13.15 25.67
CA LYS A 366 -13.30 -12.65 26.24
C LYS A 366 -12.32 -13.81 26.39
N THR A 367 -11.08 -13.61 25.95
CA THR A 367 -10.03 -14.65 25.97
C THR A 367 -9.22 -14.68 27.27
N GLY A 368 -9.47 -13.73 28.18
CA GLY A 368 -8.61 -13.48 29.35
C GLY A 368 -7.29 -12.79 28.99
N ARG A 369 -7.07 -12.45 27.72
CA ARG A 369 -5.87 -11.76 27.25
C ARG A 369 -6.16 -10.29 26.94
N ASN A 370 -5.11 -9.50 26.93
CA ASN A 370 -5.15 -8.06 26.74
C ASN A 370 -4.33 -7.65 25.51
N ILE A 371 -4.88 -6.71 24.76
CA ILE A 371 -4.18 -5.86 23.81
C ILE A 371 -3.57 -4.70 24.61
N PRO A 372 -2.24 -4.54 24.59
CA PRO A 372 -1.59 -3.37 25.19
C PRO A 372 -1.94 -2.10 24.41
N PHE A 373 -2.38 -1.04 25.11
CA PHE A 373 -2.60 0.27 24.51
C PHE A 373 -2.40 1.41 25.51
N LEU A 374 -2.07 2.60 25.02
CA LEU A 374 -1.82 3.79 25.81
C LEU A 374 -3.02 4.75 25.76
N ARG A 375 -3.31 5.44 26.87
CA ARG A 375 -4.36 6.48 26.91
C ARG A 375 -3.86 7.86 26.52
N HIS A 376 -2.59 8.13 26.80
CA HIS A 376 -1.93 9.41 26.63
C HIS A 376 -0.47 9.20 26.21
N ARG A 377 0.15 10.23 25.66
CA ARG A 377 1.58 10.25 25.38
C ARG A 377 2.38 10.10 26.68
N LEU A 378 3.51 9.40 26.59
CA LEU A 378 4.38 9.19 27.74
C LEU A 378 5.29 10.39 27.97
N SER A 379 5.69 10.59 29.22
CA SER A 379 6.85 11.43 29.54
C SER A 379 8.13 10.77 29.04
N ASP A 380 9.21 11.53 28.85
CA ASP A 380 10.51 10.95 28.46
C ASP A 380 10.98 9.89 29.47
N GLU A 381 10.74 10.11 30.78
CA GLU A 381 11.09 9.14 31.83
C GLU A 381 10.29 7.84 31.70
N ASP A 382 8.98 7.94 31.51
CA ASP A 382 8.11 6.77 31.32
C ASP A 382 8.43 6.04 30.02
N GLN A 383 8.79 6.76 28.95
CA GLN A 383 9.18 6.17 27.68
C GLN A 383 10.49 5.38 27.80
N HIS A 384 11.50 5.90 28.51
CA HIS A 384 12.74 5.17 28.77
C HIS A 384 12.47 3.92 29.61
N ARG A 385 11.71 4.07 30.71
CA ARG A 385 11.33 2.95 31.57
C ARG A 385 10.54 1.88 30.81
N LEU A 386 9.60 2.29 29.97
CA LEU A 386 8.82 1.37 29.14
C LEU A 386 9.73 0.61 28.18
N ASN A 387 10.68 1.29 27.53
CA ASN A 387 11.55 0.64 26.54
C ASN A 387 12.43 -0.47 27.16
N ASP A 388 12.94 -0.27 28.38
CA ASP A 388 13.71 -1.30 29.08
C ASP A 388 12.87 -2.57 29.33
N ILE A 389 11.63 -2.39 29.78
CA ILE A 389 10.71 -3.52 30.05
C ILE A 389 10.21 -4.15 28.74
N ARG A 390 9.95 -3.31 27.72
CA ARG A 390 9.51 -3.73 26.39
C ARG A 390 10.51 -4.72 25.78
N LEU A 391 11.81 -4.50 25.95
CA LEU A 391 12.84 -5.43 25.45
C LEU A 391 12.74 -6.81 26.11
N VAL A 392 12.52 -6.88 27.42
CA VAL A 392 12.31 -8.15 28.14
C VAL A 392 11.06 -8.87 27.62
N LEU A 393 9.97 -8.13 27.42
CA LEU A 393 8.73 -8.69 26.87
C LEU A 393 8.90 -9.14 25.42
N PHE A 394 9.66 -8.38 24.63
CA PHE A 394 9.98 -8.74 23.25
C PHE A 394 10.77 -10.05 23.22
N GLU A 395 11.84 -10.19 24.02
CA GLU A 395 12.62 -11.43 24.11
C GLU A 395 11.80 -12.65 24.55
N GLU A 396 10.82 -12.46 25.45
CA GLU A 396 9.90 -13.53 25.81
C GLU A 396 8.93 -13.86 24.68
N ARG A 397 8.42 -12.85 23.97
CA ARG A 397 7.49 -13.03 22.86
C ARG A 397 8.12 -13.78 21.68
N GLU A 398 9.41 -13.57 21.40
CA GLU A 398 10.17 -14.29 20.36
C GLU A 398 10.26 -15.80 20.60
N LYS A 399 9.90 -16.29 21.80
CA LYS A 399 9.83 -17.73 22.10
C LYS A 399 8.48 -18.35 21.71
N ARG A 400 7.47 -17.53 21.39
CA ARG A 400 6.14 -17.98 20.95
C ARG A 400 6.20 -18.46 19.49
N ILE A 401 5.18 -19.20 19.07
CA ILE A 401 5.02 -19.52 17.65
C ILE A 401 4.66 -18.23 16.91
N HIS A 402 5.51 -17.82 15.98
CA HIS A 402 5.27 -16.62 15.18
C HIS A 402 4.08 -16.82 14.22
N PRO A 403 3.34 -15.75 13.90
CA PRO A 403 2.45 -15.75 12.76
C PRO A 403 3.21 -16.12 11.48
N LEU A 404 2.49 -16.71 10.52
CA LEU A 404 3.09 -17.03 9.23
C LEU A 404 3.57 -15.76 8.55
N LYS A 405 4.80 -15.79 8.04
CA LYS A 405 5.36 -14.71 7.23
C LYS A 405 5.18 -15.02 5.76
N ASP A 406 4.54 -14.13 5.04
CA ASP A 406 4.46 -14.21 3.59
C ASP A 406 5.76 -13.71 2.98
N LYS A 407 6.56 -14.65 2.46
CA LYS A 407 7.92 -14.38 1.96
C LYS A 407 7.96 -13.94 0.50
N LYS A 408 6.80 -13.67 -0.12
CA LYS A 408 6.79 -13.03 -1.43
C LYS A 408 7.42 -11.64 -1.32
N VAL A 409 8.11 -11.22 -2.37
CA VAL A 409 8.57 -9.85 -2.57
C VAL A 409 7.84 -9.33 -3.80
N LEU A 410 6.96 -8.34 -3.63
CA LEU A 410 6.21 -7.72 -4.72
C LEU A 410 6.84 -6.40 -5.11
N THR A 411 6.95 -6.15 -6.42
CA THR A 411 7.61 -4.97 -6.98
C THR A 411 6.92 -3.69 -6.54
N ASP A 412 5.61 -3.61 -6.64
CA ASP A 412 4.78 -2.47 -6.22
C ASP A 412 5.01 -2.08 -4.74
N TRP A 413 4.82 -3.00 -3.79
CA TRP A 413 4.90 -2.69 -2.35
C TRP A 413 6.33 -2.35 -1.93
N ASN A 414 7.32 -2.95 -2.59
CA ASN A 414 8.72 -2.56 -2.41
C ASN A 414 8.99 -1.16 -2.95
N GLY A 415 8.37 -0.74 -4.06
CA GLY A 415 8.43 0.64 -4.55
C GLY A 415 7.97 1.66 -3.50
N LEU A 416 6.86 1.39 -2.81
CA LEU A 416 6.38 2.22 -1.70
C LEU A 416 7.35 2.20 -0.51
N MET A 417 7.87 1.03 -0.14
CA MET A 417 8.79 0.91 0.99
C MET A 417 10.15 1.58 0.72
N ILE A 418 10.67 1.49 -0.51
CA ILE A 418 11.85 2.23 -0.95
C ILE A 418 11.61 3.74 -0.77
N ALA A 419 10.43 4.25 -1.16
CA ALA A 419 10.09 5.66 -0.96
C ALA A 419 10.08 6.06 0.52
N ALA A 420 9.53 5.21 1.39
CA ALA A 420 9.47 5.43 2.83
C ALA A 420 10.87 5.48 3.48
N PHE A 421 11.73 4.49 3.20
CA PHE A 421 13.10 4.44 3.71
C PHE A 421 13.96 5.60 3.18
N ALA A 422 13.90 5.88 1.88
CA ALA A 422 14.65 6.99 1.27
C ALA A 422 14.23 8.34 1.87
N SER A 423 12.92 8.57 2.01
CA SER A 423 12.39 9.79 2.61
C SER A 423 12.79 9.91 4.08
N ALA A 424 12.68 8.84 4.87
CA ALA A 424 13.06 8.84 6.27
C ALA A 424 14.57 9.05 6.45
N GLY A 425 15.41 8.37 5.66
CA GLY A 425 16.86 8.54 5.70
C GLY A 425 17.28 9.98 5.40
N ARG A 426 16.64 10.61 4.42
CA ARG A 426 16.85 12.03 4.10
C ARG A 426 16.42 12.96 5.24
N VAL A 427 15.18 12.83 5.71
CA VAL A 427 14.57 13.78 6.66
C VAL A 427 15.13 13.61 8.07
N LEU A 428 15.44 12.37 8.48
CA LEU A 428 15.99 12.06 9.81
C LEU A 428 17.51 12.06 9.85
N ASN A 429 18.16 12.25 8.69
CA ASN A 429 19.60 12.17 8.50
C ASN A 429 20.18 10.85 9.03
N ASP A 430 19.63 9.73 8.57
CA ASP A 430 19.97 8.37 8.98
C ASP A 430 20.37 7.54 7.75
N GLU A 431 21.69 7.35 7.58
CA GLU A 431 22.26 6.69 6.40
C GLU A 431 21.83 5.23 6.28
N SER A 432 21.59 4.55 7.42
CA SER A 432 21.15 3.15 7.42
C SER A 432 19.82 2.93 6.70
N PHE A 433 18.92 3.92 6.76
CA PHE A 433 17.66 3.89 6.02
C PHE A 433 17.87 4.12 4.52
N VAL A 434 18.81 4.99 4.14
CA VAL A 434 19.14 5.20 2.73
C VAL A 434 19.75 3.92 2.15
N GLU A 435 20.70 3.30 2.85
CA GLU A 435 21.32 2.03 2.44
C GLU A 435 20.28 0.92 2.21
N ALA A 436 19.34 0.76 3.15
CA ALA A 436 18.25 -0.21 2.99
C ALA A 436 17.38 0.06 1.75
N ALA A 437 17.10 1.34 1.44
CA ALA A 437 16.38 1.70 0.21
C ALA A 437 17.22 1.43 -1.06
N GLU A 438 18.52 1.71 -1.04
CA GLU A 438 19.42 1.44 -2.18
C GLU A 438 19.54 -0.05 -2.47
N GLU A 439 19.66 -0.88 -1.43
CA GLU A 439 19.70 -2.34 -1.57
C GLU A 439 18.40 -2.92 -2.15
N ALA A 440 17.26 -2.48 -1.63
CA ALA A 440 15.95 -2.90 -2.14
C ALA A 440 15.77 -2.46 -3.60
N ALA A 441 16.09 -1.21 -3.94
CA ALA A 441 16.00 -0.72 -5.31
C ALA A 441 16.95 -1.47 -6.26
N ALA A 442 18.18 -1.77 -5.83
CA ALA A 442 19.11 -2.58 -6.60
C ALA A 442 18.55 -3.98 -6.86
N PHE A 443 17.96 -4.63 -5.84
CA PHE A 443 17.30 -5.92 -5.98
C PHE A 443 16.15 -5.87 -6.99
N ILE A 444 15.23 -4.91 -6.86
CA ILE A 444 14.08 -4.74 -7.77
C ILE A 444 14.55 -4.48 -9.20
N LEU A 445 15.45 -3.52 -9.42
CA LEU A 445 15.92 -3.15 -10.76
C LEU A 445 16.66 -4.29 -11.47
N THR A 446 17.43 -5.07 -10.73
CA THR A 446 18.24 -6.16 -11.32
C THR A 446 17.45 -7.46 -11.50
N THR A 447 16.61 -7.82 -10.54
CA THR A 447 15.94 -9.12 -10.47
C THR A 447 14.55 -9.10 -11.08
N LEU A 448 13.80 -8.02 -10.85
CA LEU A 448 12.39 -7.94 -11.25
C LEU A 448 12.15 -7.00 -12.43
N MET A 449 12.99 -5.99 -12.66
CA MET A 449 12.78 -4.95 -13.69
C MET A 449 13.97 -4.80 -14.67
N GLY A 450 14.75 -5.87 -14.83
CA GLY A 450 15.99 -5.91 -15.61
C GLY A 450 15.90 -6.72 -16.92
N GLY A 451 16.84 -6.48 -17.84
CA GLY A 451 17.06 -7.36 -19.01
C GLY A 451 15.93 -7.41 -20.05
N GLY A 452 15.06 -6.41 -20.10
CA GLY A 452 13.92 -6.34 -21.03
C GLY A 452 12.63 -7.00 -20.51
N HIS A 453 12.71 -7.67 -19.36
CA HIS A 453 11.57 -8.27 -18.67
C HIS A 453 11.17 -7.42 -17.45
N SER A 454 9.93 -7.58 -17.00
CA SER A 454 9.40 -6.91 -15.83
C SER A 454 8.39 -7.82 -15.12
N PHE A 455 8.66 -8.16 -13.87
CA PHE A 455 7.90 -9.14 -13.10
C PHE A 455 7.27 -8.52 -11.86
N HIS A 456 6.10 -9.00 -11.49
CA HIS A 456 5.38 -8.55 -10.30
C HIS A 456 5.95 -9.17 -9.02
N ARG A 457 6.27 -10.47 -9.05
CA ARG A 457 6.56 -11.24 -7.83
C ARG A 457 7.87 -12.00 -7.88
N TRP A 458 8.65 -11.87 -6.82
CA TRP A 458 9.72 -12.79 -6.46
C TRP A 458 9.32 -13.69 -5.28
N CYS A 459 9.53 -15.00 -5.37
CA CYS A 459 9.33 -15.93 -4.26
C CYS A 459 10.23 -17.17 -4.45
N ASP A 460 10.88 -17.64 -3.39
CA ASP A 460 11.67 -18.88 -3.36
C ASP A 460 12.64 -19.07 -4.55
N GLY A 461 13.32 -18.00 -4.98
CA GLY A 461 14.30 -18.08 -6.06
C GLY A 461 13.75 -17.83 -7.47
N GLU A 462 12.47 -17.49 -7.59
CA GLU A 462 11.78 -17.40 -8.88
C GLU A 462 11.09 -16.03 -9.05
N ALA A 463 11.32 -15.38 -10.19
CA ALA A 463 10.54 -14.24 -10.65
C ALA A 463 9.39 -14.73 -11.54
N SER A 464 8.17 -14.29 -11.27
CA SER A 464 6.98 -14.68 -12.04
C SER A 464 5.94 -13.58 -12.06
N PHE A 465 4.94 -13.79 -12.91
CA PHE A 465 3.85 -12.88 -13.28
C PHE A 465 4.34 -11.60 -13.97
N ASP A 466 3.70 -11.25 -15.09
CA ASP A 466 3.97 -9.98 -15.76
C ASP A 466 3.72 -8.82 -14.78
N SER A 467 4.60 -7.84 -14.78
CA SER A 467 4.40 -6.67 -13.92
C SER A 467 3.20 -5.82 -14.33
N THR A 468 2.66 -5.12 -13.35
CA THR A 468 1.49 -4.24 -13.48
C THR A 468 1.89 -2.77 -13.63
N LEU A 469 0.88 -1.92 -13.79
CA LEU A 469 1.00 -0.47 -13.69
C LEU A 469 1.58 -0.05 -12.33
N GLU A 470 1.05 -0.58 -11.22
CA GLU A 470 1.46 -0.26 -9.85
C GLU A 470 2.93 -0.58 -9.61
N ASP A 471 3.42 -1.72 -10.14
CA ASP A 471 4.84 -2.10 -10.05
C ASP A 471 5.75 -1.01 -10.60
N HIS A 472 5.38 -0.43 -11.74
CA HIS A 472 6.15 0.65 -12.36
C HIS A 472 5.93 1.97 -11.63
N ALA A 473 4.68 2.37 -11.40
CA ALA A 473 4.36 3.67 -10.79
C ALA A 473 4.98 3.81 -9.39
N TYR A 474 4.93 2.76 -8.56
CA TYR A 474 5.48 2.82 -7.20
C TYR A 474 7.00 2.69 -7.21
N THR A 475 7.59 1.91 -8.12
CA THR A 475 9.04 1.88 -8.27
C THR A 475 9.58 3.23 -8.74
N ILE A 476 8.92 3.90 -9.69
CA ILE A 476 9.29 5.27 -10.11
C ILE A 476 9.22 6.22 -8.91
N HIS A 477 8.16 6.15 -8.11
CA HIS A 477 8.03 6.97 -6.90
C HIS A 477 9.16 6.72 -5.89
N GLY A 478 9.52 5.45 -5.68
CA GLY A 478 10.66 5.04 -4.85
C GLY A 478 12.00 5.55 -5.38
N LEU A 479 12.25 5.43 -6.69
CA LEU A 479 13.48 5.91 -7.33
C LEU A 479 13.60 7.44 -7.26
N LEU A 480 12.51 8.18 -7.48
CA LEU A 480 12.52 9.63 -7.32
C LEU A 480 12.76 10.04 -5.86
N SER A 481 12.29 9.26 -4.88
CA SER A 481 12.57 9.48 -3.46
C SER A 481 14.02 9.13 -3.09
N LEU A 482 14.60 8.08 -3.69
CA LEU A 482 16.02 7.76 -3.58
C LEU A 482 16.91 8.83 -4.20
N TYR A 483 16.50 9.39 -5.35
CA TYR A 483 17.15 10.55 -5.92
C TYR A 483 17.14 11.71 -4.92
N ASP A 484 15.99 12.01 -4.31
CA ASP A 484 15.89 13.08 -3.32
C ASP A 484 16.81 12.86 -2.11
N ALA A 485 17.03 11.61 -1.70
CA ALA A 485 17.86 11.26 -0.55
C ALA A 485 19.36 11.25 -0.85
N THR A 486 19.75 10.87 -2.07
CA THR A 486 21.16 10.57 -2.43
C THR A 486 21.76 11.56 -3.41
N LEU A 487 20.91 12.29 -4.15
CA LEU A 487 21.26 13.15 -5.27
C LEU A 487 22.10 12.42 -6.35
N LYS A 488 21.93 11.10 -6.48
CA LYS A 488 22.56 10.28 -7.52
C LYS A 488 21.67 10.32 -8.78
N PRO A 489 22.14 10.92 -9.91
CA PRO A 489 21.33 11.03 -11.13
C PRO A 489 20.82 9.69 -11.68
N PHE A 490 21.54 8.60 -11.40
CA PHE A 490 21.16 7.23 -11.76
C PHE A 490 19.70 6.90 -11.44
N TYR A 491 19.20 7.29 -10.26
CA TYR A 491 17.81 6.97 -9.89
C TYR A 491 16.78 7.75 -10.71
N LEU A 492 17.09 8.99 -11.11
CA LEU A 492 16.24 9.74 -12.02
C LEU A 492 16.27 9.15 -13.44
N GLU A 493 17.43 8.64 -13.89
CA GLU A 493 17.55 7.95 -15.18
C GLU A 493 16.69 6.68 -15.22
N GLU A 494 16.74 5.86 -14.18
CA GLU A 494 15.91 4.66 -14.07
C GLU A 494 14.42 5.01 -13.94
N ALA A 495 14.08 6.07 -13.21
CA ALA A 495 12.70 6.55 -13.12
C ALA A 495 12.15 6.96 -14.50
N ILE A 496 12.93 7.69 -15.31
CA ILE A 496 12.56 8.05 -16.68
C ILE A 496 12.41 6.80 -17.55
N ARG A 497 13.37 5.87 -17.49
CA ARG A 497 13.31 4.61 -18.27
C ARG A 497 12.06 3.80 -17.96
N LEU A 498 11.69 3.70 -16.68
CA LEU A 498 10.48 2.99 -16.26
C LEU A 498 9.21 3.75 -16.66
N ALA A 499 9.20 5.08 -16.60
CA ALA A 499 8.08 5.89 -17.07
C ALA A 499 7.86 5.73 -18.58
N GLU A 500 8.92 5.74 -19.40
CA GLU A 500 8.84 5.49 -20.85
C GLU A 500 8.26 4.09 -21.15
N ARG A 501 8.69 3.07 -20.39
CA ARG A 501 8.10 1.73 -20.49
C ARG A 501 6.62 1.76 -20.11
N LEU A 502 6.27 2.44 -19.02
CA LEU A 502 4.90 2.55 -18.54
C LEU A 502 3.99 3.16 -19.62
N GLU A 503 4.41 4.28 -20.23
CA GLU A 503 3.73 4.91 -21.36
C GLU A 503 3.54 3.93 -22.53
N SER A 504 4.57 3.15 -22.87
CA SER A 504 4.51 2.26 -24.03
C SER A 504 3.64 1.00 -23.84
N VAL A 505 3.49 0.52 -22.60
CA VAL A 505 2.88 -0.80 -22.33
C VAL A 505 1.46 -0.68 -21.77
N PHE A 506 1.20 0.29 -20.91
CA PHE A 506 -0.02 0.33 -20.11
C PHE A 506 -1.02 1.40 -20.55
N LYS A 507 -0.56 2.41 -21.30
CA LYS A 507 -1.41 3.53 -21.72
C LYS A 507 -2.61 3.06 -22.54
N ASP A 508 -3.77 3.62 -22.24
CA ASP A 508 -4.93 3.54 -23.11
C ASP A 508 -4.89 4.68 -24.12
N GLU A 509 -4.49 4.37 -25.35
CA GLU A 509 -4.44 5.35 -26.44
C GLU A 509 -5.83 5.81 -26.90
N ALA A 510 -6.90 5.09 -26.57
CA ALA A 510 -8.27 5.42 -26.98
C ALA A 510 -8.95 6.39 -26.01
N GLN A 511 -8.78 6.19 -24.70
CA GLN A 511 -9.49 6.98 -23.67
C GLN A 511 -8.57 7.68 -22.66
N GLY A 512 -7.25 7.49 -22.79
CA GLY A 512 -6.28 8.00 -21.83
C GLY A 512 -6.24 7.22 -20.52
N GLY A 513 -5.29 7.57 -19.66
CA GLY A 513 -5.01 6.83 -18.44
C GLY A 513 -4.31 5.50 -18.74
N TYR A 514 -4.16 4.66 -17.72
CA TYR A 514 -3.32 3.48 -17.82
C TYR A 514 -4.06 2.26 -17.29
N TYR A 515 -4.07 1.20 -18.11
CA TYR A 515 -4.52 -0.11 -17.70
C TYR A 515 -3.54 -0.75 -16.73
N MET A 516 -4.04 -1.57 -15.81
CA MET A 516 -3.22 -2.31 -14.86
C MET A 516 -2.27 -3.31 -15.54
N THR A 517 -2.72 -3.96 -16.61
CA THR A 517 -1.99 -5.04 -17.28
C THR A 517 -1.58 -4.66 -18.69
N ASN A 518 -0.64 -5.40 -19.29
CA ASN A 518 -0.24 -5.23 -20.68
C ASN A 518 -1.35 -5.65 -21.68
N ALA A 519 -1.25 -5.20 -22.95
CA ALA A 519 -2.26 -5.47 -23.97
C ALA A 519 -2.38 -6.94 -24.42
N SER A 520 -1.37 -7.78 -24.11
CA SER A 520 -1.40 -9.22 -24.39
C SER A 520 -2.10 -10.05 -23.31
N SER A 521 -2.54 -9.42 -22.22
CA SER A 521 -3.21 -10.09 -21.11
C SER A 521 -4.54 -10.74 -21.55
N ALA A 522 -4.70 -12.03 -21.28
CA ALA A 522 -5.90 -12.81 -21.63
C ALA A 522 -7.02 -12.67 -20.58
N LEU A 523 -7.31 -11.45 -20.14
CA LEU A 523 -8.37 -11.15 -19.16
C LEU A 523 -9.68 -10.79 -19.86
N LEU A 524 -10.81 -11.05 -19.18
CA LEU A 524 -12.15 -10.65 -19.62
C LEU A 524 -12.22 -9.15 -19.95
N VAL A 525 -11.56 -8.34 -19.13
CA VAL A 525 -11.40 -6.90 -19.31
C VAL A 525 -10.08 -6.48 -18.67
N ARG A 526 -9.39 -5.46 -19.20
CA ARG A 526 -8.18 -4.90 -18.58
C ARG A 526 -8.59 -3.86 -17.54
N PRO A 527 -8.30 -4.03 -16.25
CA PRO A 527 -8.65 -3.04 -15.24
C PRO A 527 -7.97 -1.69 -15.50
N LYS A 528 -8.67 -0.60 -15.19
CA LYS A 528 -8.13 0.77 -15.18
C LYS A 528 -8.59 1.42 -13.89
N GLU A 529 -7.79 1.27 -12.83
CA GLU A 529 -8.15 1.82 -11.52
C GLU A 529 -7.79 3.29 -11.43
N LEU A 530 -8.76 4.12 -11.05
CA LEU A 530 -8.52 5.50 -10.64
C LEU A 530 -8.74 5.68 -9.14
N TYR A 531 -9.58 4.82 -8.54
CA TYR A 531 -9.98 4.89 -7.14
C TYR A 531 -8.82 4.55 -6.20
N ASP A 532 -8.60 5.43 -5.22
CA ASP A 532 -7.66 5.17 -4.13
C ASP A 532 -8.37 4.37 -3.02
N GLY A 533 -8.05 3.08 -2.94
CA GLY A 533 -8.52 2.19 -1.88
C GLY A 533 -7.59 2.21 -0.66
N ALA A 534 -7.32 1.03 -0.09
CA ALA A 534 -6.30 0.89 0.95
C ALA A 534 -4.91 1.29 0.42
N LEU A 535 -4.64 0.97 -0.84
CA LEU A 535 -3.51 1.47 -1.62
C LEU A 535 -4.00 2.66 -2.47
N PRO A 536 -3.15 3.67 -2.73
CA PRO A 536 -3.43 4.59 -3.84
C PRO A 536 -3.56 3.80 -5.16
N SER A 537 -4.17 4.38 -6.20
CA SER A 537 -4.15 3.75 -7.53
C SER A 537 -2.80 3.95 -8.23
N GLY A 538 -2.42 3.02 -9.11
CA GLY A 538 -1.24 3.20 -9.96
C GLY A 538 -1.32 4.46 -10.84
N ASN A 539 -2.53 4.80 -11.32
CA ASN A 539 -2.78 6.05 -12.05
C ASN A 539 -2.52 7.29 -11.19
N SER A 540 -2.98 7.33 -9.93
CA SER A 540 -2.86 8.53 -9.08
C SER A 540 -1.41 8.78 -8.66
N VAL A 541 -0.64 7.71 -8.38
CA VAL A 541 0.80 7.83 -8.10
C VAL A 541 1.57 8.22 -9.37
N HIS A 542 1.22 7.66 -10.53
CA HIS A 542 1.87 8.02 -11.78
C HIS A 542 1.61 9.48 -12.19
N LEU A 543 0.44 10.04 -11.86
CA LEU A 543 0.20 11.48 -12.05
C LEU A 543 1.23 12.34 -11.31
N ASP A 544 1.51 12.03 -10.04
CA ASP A 544 2.55 12.72 -9.26
C ASP A 544 3.94 12.52 -9.88
N ASN A 545 4.25 11.29 -10.30
CA ASN A 545 5.51 11.00 -10.98
C ASN A 545 5.67 11.83 -12.26
N LEU A 546 4.64 11.91 -13.10
CA LEU A 546 4.66 12.66 -14.37
C LEU A 546 4.90 14.15 -14.12
N PHE A 547 4.24 14.75 -13.11
CA PHE A 547 4.50 16.14 -12.74
C PHE A 547 5.95 16.36 -12.29
N ARG A 548 6.52 15.44 -11.51
CA ARG A 548 7.91 15.52 -11.08
C ARG A 548 8.87 15.35 -12.25
N LEU A 549 8.65 14.37 -13.13
CA LEU A 549 9.48 14.12 -14.31
C LEU A 549 9.44 15.29 -15.29
N ALA A 550 8.26 15.84 -15.56
CA ALA A 550 8.09 17.02 -16.41
C ALA A 550 8.90 18.22 -15.89
N ARG A 551 8.94 18.41 -14.57
CA ARG A 551 9.69 19.51 -13.95
C ARG A 551 11.19 19.25 -13.86
N PHE A 552 11.61 18.01 -13.56
CA PHE A 552 13.03 17.64 -13.55
C PHE A 552 13.67 17.77 -14.94
N THR A 553 12.93 17.39 -15.98
CA THR A 553 13.47 17.32 -17.34
C THR A 553 13.26 18.62 -18.12
N GLY A 554 12.17 19.34 -17.84
CA GLY A 554 11.70 20.43 -18.68
C GLY A 554 11.21 19.95 -20.05
N ASP A 555 10.94 18.64 -20.21
CA ASP A 555 10.47 18.07 -21.47
C ASP A 555 8.95 18.27 -21.62
N PRO A 556 8.49 18.97 -22.67
CA PRO A 556 7.06 19.17 -22.92
C PRO A 556 6.30 17.86 -23.16
N ALA A 557 6.95 16.77 -23.56
CA ALA A 557 6.28 15.48 -23.73
C ALA A 557 5.71 14.96 -22.41
N TRP A 558 6.47 15.06 -21.32
CA TRP A 558 5.97 14.67 -19.99
C TRP A 558 4.84 15.59 -19.51
N GLN A 559 4.90 16.89 -19.85
CA GLN A 559 3.82 17.83 -19.53
C GLN A 559 2.51 17.47 -20.25
N GLU A 560 2.59 17.10 -21.53
CA GLU A 560 1.44 16.68 -22.33
C GLU A 560 0.80 15.40 -21.78
N VAL A 561 1.63 14.42 -21.41
CA VAL A 561 1.18 13.17 -20.79
C VAL A 561 0.51 13.43 -19.43
N ALA A 562 1.13 14.23 -18.55
CA ALA A 562 0.52 14.62 -17.28
C ALA A 562 -0.83 15.32 -17.49
N ALA A 563 -0.91 16.28 -18.43
CA ALA A 563 -2.15 16.97 -18.73
C ALA A 563 -3.24 16.02 -19.25
N GLY A 564 -2.86 14.97 -20.00
CA GLY A 564 -3.79 13.91 -20.43
C GLY A 564 -4.41 13.16 -19.26
N LEU A 565 -3.59 12.71 -18.32
CA LEU A 565 -4.07 12.02 -17.13
C LEU A 565 -4.84 12.95 -16.17
N SER A 566 -4.42 14.22 -16.05
CA SER A 566 -5.15 15.23 -15.26
C SER A 566 -6.59 15.37 -15.71
N ARG A 567 -6.86 15.42 -17.02
CA ARG A 567 -8.22 15.56 -17.55
C ARG A 567 -9.16 14.43 -17.15
N ILE A 568 -8.63 13.23 -16.94
CA ILE A 568 -9.41 12.07 -16.49
C ILE A 568 -9.76 12.20 -15.01
N TYR A 569 -8.84 12.71 -14.20
CA TYR A 569 -9.13 12.99 -12.80
C TYR A 569 -10.09 14.18 -12.63
N GLU A 570 -9.93 15.21 -13.45
CA GLU A 570 -10.81 16.38 -13.51
C GLU A 570 -12.26 16.03 -13.87
N SER A 571 -12.54 14.89 -14.48
CA SER A 571 -13.90 14.42 -14.77
C SER A 571 -14.51 13.52 -13.68
N VAL A 572 -13.74 13.09 -12.66
CA VAL A 572 -14.23 12.20 -11.58
C VAL A 572 -14.08 12.76 -10.18
N ILE A 573 -13.09 13.62 -9.95
CA ILE A 573 -12.81 14.23 -8.65
C ILE A 573 -13.99 15.08 -8.14
N PRO A 574 -14.62 15.96 -8.94
CA PRO A 574 -15.68 16.84 -8.44
C PRO A 574 -16.86 16.10 -7.79
N ASP A 575 -17.19 14.90 -8.27
CA ASP A 575 -18.32 14.11 -7.77
C ASP A 575 -17.99 13.35 -6.47
N ASN A 576 -16.73 12.97 -6.26
CA ASN A 576 -16.32 12.13 -5.13
C ASN A 576 -14.82 12.29 -4.79
N PRO A 577 -14.40 13.46 -4.27
CA PRO A 577 -12.97 13.80 -4.13
C PRO A 577 -12.25 12.88 -3.14
N LEU A 578 -12.92 12.42 -2.09
CA LEU A 578 -12.33 11.56 -1.05
C LEU A 578 -11.91 10.18 -1.56
N SER A 579 -12.31 9.82 -2.77
CA SER A 579 -11.96 8.57 -3.44
C SER A 579 -10.73 8.69 -4.35
N TYR A 580 -10.17 9.88 -4.52
CA TYR A 580 -9.06 10.19 -5.45
C TYR A 580 -7.99 11.07 -4.80
N MET A 581 -7.80 10.90 -3.49
CA MET A 581 -7.00 11.77 -2.66
C MET A 581 -5.51 11.80 -3.01
N GLN A 582 -4.95 10.72 -3.55
CA GLN A 582 -3.57 10.69 -4.03
C GLN A 582 -3.41 11.54 -5.29
N ALA A 583 -4.39 11.57 -6.19
CA ALA A 583 -4.37 12.46 -7.34
C ALA A 583 -4.54 13.93 -6.91
N ILE A 584 -5.41 14.20 -5.93
CA ILE A 584 -5.57 15.53 -5.32
C ILE A 584 -4.25 16.00 -4.68
N LEU A 585 -3.50 15.11 -4.02
CA LEU A 585 -2.16 15.40 -3.50
C LEU A 585 -1.17 15.80 -4.61
N ALA A 586 -1.24 15.16 -5.78
CA ALA A 586 -0.44 15.52 -6.94
C ALA A 586 -0.78 16.93 -7.45
N PHE A 587 -2.08 17.25 -7.58
CA PHE A 587 -2.55 18.59 -7.95
C PHE A 587 -2.12 19.65 -6.93
N GLN A 588 -2.26 19.36 -5.64
CA GLN A 588 -1.81 20.25 -4.57
C GLN A 588 -0.32 20.58 -4.70
N GLY A 589 0.52 19.57 -4.96
CA GLY A 589 1.96 19.75 -5.14
C GLY A 589 2.32 20.69 -6.30
N VAL A 590 1.59 20.63 -7.42
CA VAL A 590 1.82 21.52 -8.57
C VAL A 590 1.31 22.95 -8.29
N MET A 591 0.18 23.09 -7.61
CA MET A 591 -0.44 24.40 -7.34
C MET A 591 0.32 25.23 -6.30
N GLU A 592 1.15 24.61 -5.46
CA GLU A 592 2.01 25.32 -4.51
C GLU A 592 3.14 26.16 -5.19
N ASP A 593 3.23 26.14 -6.53
CA ASP A 593 4.32 26.74 -7.33
C ASP A 593 5.70 26.43 -6.72
N PRO A 594 6.02 25.13 -6.49
CA PRO A 594 7.27 24.72 -5.90
C PRO A 594 8.47 25.23 -6.70
N VAL A 595 9.52 25.64 -6.01
CA VAL A 595 10.76 26.09 -6.65
C VAL A 595 11.60 24.93 -7.17
N GLU A 596 12.38 25.17 -8.22
CA GLU A 596 13.50 24.32 -8.63
C GLU A 596 14.80 24.90 -8.06
N LEU A 597 15.51 24.11 -7.25
CA LEU A 597 16.78 24.49 -6.64
C LEU A 597 17.91 23.79 -7.38
N ILE A 598 18.79 24.56 -8.04
CA ILE A 598 19.98 24.02 -8.70
C ILE A 598 21.19 24.43 -7.87
N VAL A 599 21.84 23.45 -7.23
CA VAL A 599 23.07 23.65 -6.46
C VAL A 599 24.25 23.18 -7.31
N CYS A 600 25.12 24.11 -7.69
CA CYS A 600 26.36 23.84 -8.41
C CYS A 600 27.55 23.95 -7.45
N GLY A 601 28.25 22.86 -7.21
CA GLY A 601 29.39 22.80 -6.28
C GLY A 601 29.83 21.37 -6.01
N GLU A 602 31.10 21.15 -5.67
CA GLU A 602 31.62 19.79 -5.46
C GLU A 602 31.21 19.20 -4.10
N LYS A 603 31.08 17.88 -4.02
CA LYS A 603 30.59 17.16 -2.81
C LYS A 603 31.54 17.23 -1.62
N ASP A 604 32.81 17.53 -1.86
CA ASP A 604 33.87 17.66 -0.85
C ASP A 604 34.05 19.09 -0.34
N GLN A 605 33.37 20.06 -0.93
CA GLN A 605 33.38 21.45 -0.46
C GLN A 605 32.45 21.61 0.74
N THR A 606 33.00 22.07 1.87
CA THR A 606 32.27 22.27 3.13
C THR A 606 30.99 23.07 2.94
N GLU A 607 31.06 24.19 2.22
CA GLU A 607 29.92 25.09 2.00
C GLU A 607 28.82 24.44 1.13
N THR A 608 29.20 23.60 0.16
CA THR A 608 28.24 22.81 -0.61
C THR A 608 27.53 21.79 0.29
N VAL A 609 28.29 21.08 1.13
CA VAL A 609 27.74 20.09 2.07
C VAL A 609 26.78 20.73 3.05
N GLU A 610 27.11 21.89 3.60
CA GLU A 610 26.23 22.65 4.50
C GLU A 610 24.90 23.03 3.82
N ILE A 611 24.95 23.53 2.58
CA ILE A 611 23.76 23.88 1.79
C ILE A 611 22.90 22.64 1.53
N LEU A 612 23.50 21.55 1.03
CA LEU A 612 22.77 20.33 0.71
C LEU A 612 22.16 19.67 1.96
N THR A 613 22.89 19.65 3.08
CA THR A 613 22.40 19.10 4.35
C THR A 613 21.19 19.89 4.86
N TRP A 614 21.24 21.22 4.77
CA TRP A 614 20.10 22.06 5.14
C TRP A 614 18.90 21.79 4.23
N LEU A 615 19.10 21.73 2.91
CA LEU A 615 18.05 21.45 1.94
C LEU A 615 17.43 20.05 2.12
N HIS A 616 18.22 19.03 2.44
CA HIS A 616 17.72 17.68 2.70
C HIS A 616 16.66 17.66 3.82
N THR A 617 16.80 18.51 4.83
CA THR A 617 15.95 18.50 6.03
C THR A 617 14.84 19.57 6.03
N HIS A 618 14.98 20.62 5.22
CA HIS A 618 14.07 21.78 5.22
C HIS A 618 13.25 21.94 3.94
N ARG A 619 13.61 21.26 2.85
CA ARG A 619 12.88 21.33 1.59
C ARG A 619 11.44 20.82 1.76
N ARG A 620 10.49 21.56 1.20
CA ARG A 620 9.05 21.21 1.22
C ARG A 620 8.79 20.03 0.27
N PRO A 621 7.67 19.31 0.44
CA PRO A 621 7.19 18.40 -0.60
C PRO A 621 7.16 19.10 -1.97
N HIS A 622 7.43 18.35 -3.04
CA HIS A 622 7.42 18.82 -4.44
C HIS A 622 8.44 19.90 -4.86
N GLU A 623 9.17 20.55 -3.95
CA GLU A 623 10.35 21.33 -4.33
C GLU A 623 11.40 20.41 -4.95
N LEU A 624 12.00 20.82 -6.07
CA LEU A 624 13.01 20.02 -6.75
C LEU A 624 14.41 20.48 -6.35
N LEU A 625 15.35 19.54 -6.25
CA LEU A 625 16.75 19.82 -5.99
C LEU A 625 17.59 19.10 -7.04
N ILE A 626 18.39 19.86 -7.80
CA ILE A 626 19.39 19.34 -8.73
C ILE A 626 20.77 19.69 -8.19
N HIS A 627 21.60 18.68 -7.94
CA HIS A 627 23.00 18.87 -7.56
C HIS A 627 23.93 18.61 -8.75
N LYS A 628 24.56 19.69 -9.24
CA LYS A 628 25.51 19.64 -10.37
C LYS A 628 26.95 19.71 -9.87
N THR A 629 27.73 18.69 -10.20
CA THR A 629 29.19 18.66 -10.06
C THR A 629 29.84 18.60 -11.44
N LEU A 630 31.15 18.77 -11.52
CA LEU A 630 31.89 18.53 -12.77
C LEU A 630 31.66 17.11 -13.29
N ALA A 631 31.59 16.11 -12.41
CA ALA A 631 31.37 14.71 -12.78
C ALA A 631 29.95 14.42 -13.30
N THR A 632 28.93 15.15 -12.84
CA THR A 632 27.53 14.92 -13.25
C THR A 632 27.03 15.92 -14.28
N THR A 633 27.87 16.87 -14.73
CA THR A 633 27.47 17.95 -15.64
C THR A 633 26.89 17.41 -16.95
N GLU A 634 27.54 16.45 -17.60
CA GLU A 634 27.04 15.88 -18.86
C GLU A 634 25.74 15.09 -18.67
N THR A 635 25.63 14.34 -17.56
CA THR A 635 24.38 13.65 -17.21
C THR A 635 23.23 14.65 -17.05
N TRP A 636 23.45 15.75 -16.32
CA TRP A 636 22.44 16.79 -16.14
C TRP A 636 22.13 17.57 -17.42
N ASN A 637 23.11 17.76 -18.31
CA ASN A 637 22.86 18.39 -19.61
C ASN A 637 21.92 17.55 -20.49
N ARG A 638 21.92 16.23 -20.33
CA ARG A 638 20.96 15.33 -20.99
C ARG A 638 19.63 15.27 -20.25
N LEU A 639 19.65 15.08 -18.93
CA LEU A 639 18.44 14.88 -18.14
C LEU A 639 17.61 16.15 -17.96
N ALA A 640 18.26 17.29 -17.77
CA ALA A 640 17.64 18.58 -17.50
C ALA A 640 18.31 19.68 -18.34
N PRO A 641 18.11 19.70 -19.68
CA PRO A 641 18.83 20.58 -20.59
C PRO A 641 18.69 22.07 -20.27
N TYR A 642 17.57 22.48 -19.67
CA TYR A 642 17.34 23.85 -19.23
C TYR A 642 18.36 24.33 -18.16
N THR A 643 19.03 23.41 -17.49
CA THR A 643 20.05 23.73 -16.46
C THR A 643 21.46 23.91 -17.01
N LYS A 644 21.66 23.80 -18.33
CA LYS A 644 22.99 23.70 -18.96
C LYS A 644 23.92 24.86 -18.62
N GLU A 645 23.37 26.07 -18.51
CA GLU A 645 24.15 27.28 -18.22
C GLU A 645 24.46 27.47 -16.72
N ASN A 646 23.76 26.75 -15.83
CA ASN A 646 23.99 26.81 -14.39
C ASN A 646 25.31 26.14 -14.01
N ARG A 647 26.21 26.88 -13.36
CA ARG A 647 27.55 26.43 -12.98
C ARG A 647 28.02 27.12 -11.71
N ALA A 648 29.00 26.53 -11.03
CA ALA A 648 29.67 27.20 -9.92
C ALA A 648 30.36 28.47 -10.43
N ILE A 649 30.21 29.59 -9.72
CA ILE A 649 30.79 30.89 -10.07
C ILE A 649 32.02 31.14 -9.20
N ASN A 650 33.15 31.49 -9.82
CA ASN A 650 34.42 31.78 -9.14
C ASN A 650 34.91 30.66 -8.20
N GLY A 651 34.55 29.40 -8.50
CA GLY A 651 34.90 28.24 -7.67
C GLY A 651 34.11 28.13 -6.36
N ALA A 652 33.15 29.02 -6.10
CA ALA A 652 32.27 28.96 -4.94
C ALA A 652 30.98 28.18 -5.27
N PRO A 653 30.38 27.50 -4.27
CA PRO A 653 29.06 26.92 -4.42
C PRO A 653 28.07 27.99 -4.87
N THR A 654 27.22 27.63 -5.83
CA THR A 654 26.26 28.56 -6.43
C THR A 654 24.90 27.90 -6.49
N VAL A 655 23.93 28.53 -5.84
CA VAL A 655 22.54 28.09 -5.80
C VAL A 655 21.70 28.97 -6.71
N TYR A 656 20.94 28.34 -7.59
CA TYR A 656 19.95 29.00 -8.43
C TYR A 656 18.56 28.58 -7.95
N ILE A 657 17.75 29.57 -7.56
CA ILE A 657 16.33 29.36 -7.26
C ILE A 657 15.57 29.70 -8.53
N CYS A 658 14.95 28.69 -9.13
CA CYS A 658 14.22 28.83 -10.37
C CYS A 658 12.72 28.57 -10.15
N ARG A 659 11.91 29.23 -10.97
CA ARG A 659 10.47 28.99 -11.08
C ARG A 659 10.12 28.93 -12.56
N SER A 660 9.41 27.90 -12.97
CA SER A 660 9.06 27.72 -14.39
C SER A 660 10.28 27.85 -15.31
N PHE A 661 11.40 27.24 -14.92
CA PHE A 661 12.67 27.24 -15.66
C PHE A 661 13.36 28.61 -15.78
N GLN A 662 12.91 29.63 -15.03
CA GLN A 662 13.58 30.94 -14.94
C GLN A 662 14.20 31.13 -13.56
N CYS A 663 15.50 31.41 -13.52
CA CYS A 663 16.25 31.51 -12.26
C CYS A 663 16.40 32.97 -11.78
N MET A 664 16.30 33.14 -10.47
CA MET A 664 16.65 34.39 -9.79
C MET A 664 18.18 34.62 -9.81
N LYS A 665 18.63 35.73 -9.21
CA LYS A 665 20.06 35.99 -9.03
C LYS A 665 20.72 34.84 -8.24
N PRO A 666 21.92 34.38 -8.64
CA PRO A 666 22.61 33.30 -7.96
C PRO A 666 22.94 33.67 -6.50
N ILE A 667 22.88 32.66 -5.64
CA ILE A 667 23.15 32.74 -4.20
C ILE A 667 24.43 31.95 -3.90
N HIS A 668 25.25 32.43 -2.97
CA HIS A 668 26.58 31.87 -2.70
C HIS A 668 26.80 31.40 -1.26
N SER A 669 25.79 31.54 -0.39
CA SER A 669 25.87 31.09 1.01
C SER A 669 24.55 30.54 1.52
N LEU A 670 24.62 29.69 2.54
CA LEU A 670 23.45 29.14 3.20
C LEU A 670 22.57 30.23 3.83
N SER A 671 23.16 31.26 4.43
CA SER A 671 22.42 32.37 5.03
C SER A 671 21.59 33.15 4.01
N GLU A 672 22.14 33.40 2.82
CA GLU A 672 21.42 34.01 1.71
C GLU A 672 20.28 33.12 1.20
N LEU A 673 20.51 31.80 1.11
CA LEU A 673 19.50 30.83 0.69
C LEU A 673 18.31 30.81 1.64
N ILE A 674 18.56 30.74 2.96
CA ILE A 674 17.52 30.77 3.99
C ILE A 674 16.72 32.08 3.90
N ALA A 675 17.39 33.20 3.70
CA ALA A 675 16.74 34.50 3.57
C ALA A 675 15.91 34.62 2.28
N ALA A 676 16.30 33.91 1.21
CA ALA A 676 15.57 33.90 -0.06
C ALA A 676 14.33 33.00 -0.02
N LEU A 677 14.38 31.86 0.69
CA LEU A 677 13.27 30.91 0.81
C LEU A 677 12.26 31.28 1.90
N SER A 678 12.64 32.13 2.85
CA SER A 678 11.74 32.66 3.88
C SER A 678 10.87 33.85 3.41
N ARG A 679 10.99 34.27 2.15
CA ARG A 679 10.23 35.36 1.53
C ARG A 679 9.16 34.80 0.62
#